data_AF-A0A7X7MD68-F1
#
_entry.id   AF-A0A7X7MD68-F1
#
_cell.length_a   1.000
_cell.length_b   1.000
_cell.length_c   1.000
_cell.angle_alpha   90.00
_cell.angle_beta   90.00
_cell.angle_gamma   90.00
#
_symmetry.space_group_name_H-M   'P 1'
#
loop_
_entity.id
_entity.type
_entity.pdbx_description
1 polymer ?
#
loop_
_entity_poly.entity_id
_entity_poly.type
_entity_poly.pdbx_seq_one_letter_code
_entity_poly.pdbx_strand_id
1 'polypeptide(L)'
;MKSFLAAASAAACMSSVQALAEAAPFVLASQGRARAVVVPYNNDTNGVGYVANELADYLGRLAGAEFMVAEKPVPGYRTILVGAPYQATKPQELCIRVKDANTLEVTGDGPRGTAYAVYDLLETFGLVFATHDYTYVPSVRELSLAGDYNKVDAPCMTWRDTWCEMGYWHFDHMMHLRLDPPAGDPRWAWFGKKERPTIGQTVCTRYVPRKKFAETRPEWYAYVHHTKQRNFHWVCVSNEEMLRELYAEIDAELAANPKLHQIAVGVDDGAAFCECEKCLALIAKHPDPDGSAIQAIQYVTLANKVGEHFAKKYPHVRFNFLGYGERLPGNPAVMLGPNVGGGVAELWRNHGLPVNLNERGAYSLGNLARMSNPKNGPYVWDYLANFRDYCLPFPNHRIFAQTARYYKACGVEGVSSQNQFSTIVGDMAAMNLWLFGKLLWNPDADIDALTDQYVYAAFGPRGGRAIKEYLDLLEHARLRQRWTWFGCYVGDSSHYLTAEDCVKILRALDNAVAGTRGGHTENKNNVLARRARIAGLDMALQRYNDMIEPAQKLGYKLPPREDLLRLWKSSLQDAFDRGACGEIGEGQGMQNYEKRFLGSFESPAEPTKYPRRSAVISVPAAKMTGGTRMTRQKDPDGTEYCQFKVNLAGELENTWMNPAFAEIGYTIDDADAGWWYVFATVRISSTVALDEAAAYAGIYQPWYINDFKCANIQEIANQTIQARKGDLRWKTICLGKRRLYKGSRVWVMNGILHQTDFCDVKNIALVDPALIETAVAADPAAPKGKDGAPARGRSAIVACDKFDKARNVRIQEDKIDNFKYARLASFDTNAPVHSISWTVTPELAGEWDVLLDIRSGASVALDQNAALAYVTDGANGAERDALREDNRWPVTGSVGDESWQFVNLGRASLAPGVRIVLEPGTATNAIPNFTDLRRIVLLDPAYIGKTQPALPE
;
A
#
# COMPACT_ATOMS: atom_id res chain seq x y z
N MET A 1 -73.44 26.14 -3.27
CA MET A 1 -74.53 26.22 -2.28
C MET A 1 -74.31 25.16 -1.20
N LYS A 2 -74.01 25.63 0.03
CA LYS A 2 -74.49 25.15 1.34
C LYS A 2 -74.40 23.63 1.64
N SER A 3 -73.41 23.16 2.40
CA SER A 3 -73.31 23.13 3.88
C SER A 3 -74.40 22.29 4.56
N PHE A 4 -74.03 21.19 5.24
CA PHE A 4 -74.33 20.93 6.66
C PHE A 4 -73.54 19.71 7.18
N LEU A 5 -73.04 19.85 8.42
CA LEU A 5 -72.25 18.90 9.19
C LEU A 5 -73.01 17.60 9.53
N ALA A 6 -72.28 16.48 9.59
CA ALA A 6 -72.62 15.34 10.41
C ALA A 6 -71.35 14.77 11.05
N ALA A 7 -71.32 14.76 12.38
CA ALA A 7 -70.29 14.12 13.19
C ALA A 7 -70.50 12.60 13.20
N ALA A 8 -69.44 11.83 12.99
CA ALA A 8 -69.40 10.40 13.28
C ALA A 8 -68.01 10.03 13.84
N SER A 9 -68.04 9.46 15.02
CA SER A 9 -66.92 9.09 15.87
C SER A 9 -66.02 8.03 15.23
N ALA A 10 -64.72 8.32 15.11
CA ALA A 10 -63.70 7.31 14.87
C ALA A 10 -62.94 7.07 16.18
N ALA A 11 -63.11 5.87 16.75
CA ALA A 11 -62.35 5.40 17.90
C ALA A 11 -60.87 5.23 17.48
N ALA A 12 -60.01 6.11 17.98
CA ALA A 12 -58.57 5.96 17.88
C ALA A 12 -58.10 4.96 18.94
N CYS A 13 -57.64 3.78 18.50
CA CYS A 13 -56.81 2.91 19.31
C CYS A 13 -55.49 3.62 19.61
N MET A 14 -55.41 4.30 20.76
CA MET A 14 -54.14 4.76 21.31
C MET A 14 -53.38 3.54 21.84
N SER A 15 -52.49 2.99 21.01
CA SER A 15 -51.39 2.17 21.50
C SER A 15 -50.49 3.06 22.36
N SER A 16 -50.56 2.87 23.67
CA SER A 16 -49.66 3.48 24.64
C SER A 16 -48.22 3.06 24.33
N VAL A 17 -47.43 3.98 23.76
CA VAL A 17 -45.98 3.87 23.76
C VAL A 17 -45.55 4.08 25.21
N GLN A 18 -45.36 2.99 25.96
CA GLN A 18 -44.62 3.04 27.21
C GLN A 18 -43.20 3.45 26.86
N ALA A 19 -42.84 4.70 27.19
CA ALA A 19 -41.45 5.13 27.23
C ALA A 19 -40.72 4.19 28.20
N LEU A 20 -39.84 3.33 27.67
CA LEU A 20 -38.91 2.57 28.50
C LEU A 20 -38.08 3.61 29.28
N ALA A 21 -38.14 3.55 30.61
CA ALA A 21 -37.33 4.40 31.46
C ALA A 21 -35.84 4.11 31.17
N GLU A 22 -35.08 5.13 30.80
CA GLU A 22 -33.66 5.04 30.50
C GLU A 22 -32.89 4.55 31.75
N ALA A 23 -32.02 3.55 31.58
CA ALA A 23 -31.26 2.97 32.70
C ALA A 23 -30.31 4.02 33.29
N ALA A 24 -30.33 4.19 34.61
CA ALA A 24 -29.49 5.16 35.29
C ALA A 24 -27.99 4.88 35.02
N PRO A 25 -27.19 5.91 34.70
CA PRO A 25 -25.80 5.71 34.29
C PRO A 25 -24.95 5.11 35.41
N PHE A 26 -24.01 4.24 35.04
CA PHE A 26 -23.02 3.72 35.96
C PHE A 26 -21.91 4.76 36.14
N VAL A 27 -21.91 5.47 37.27
CA VAL A 27 -20.93 6.54 37.54
C VAL A 27 -19.67 5.96 38.22
N LEU A 28 -18.53 6.11 37.57
CA LEU A 28 -17.20 5.71 38.02
C LEU A 28 -16.54 6.82 38.85
N ALA A 29 -16.68 8.09 38.43
CA ALA A 29 -16.23 9.26 39.17
C ALA A 29 -17.17 10.45 38.95
N SER A 30 -17.28 11.32 39.95
CA SER A 30 -18.04 12.55 39.86
C SER A 30 -17.38 13.65 40.68
N GLN A 31 -17.33 14.86 40.14
CA GLN A 31 -16.67 16.03 40.73
C GLN A 31 -15.20 15.75 41.12
N GLY A 32 -14.49 14.95 40.31
CA GLY A 32 -13.10 14.58 40.59
C GLY A 32 -12.93 13.67 41.81
N ARG A 33 -13.96 12.92 42.20
CA ARG A 33 -13.90 11.88 43.25
C ARG A 33 -14.32 10.55 42.69
N ALA A 34 -13.57 9.49 43.02
CA ALA A 34 -13.94 8.13 42.66
C ALA A 34 -15.25 7.74 43.36
N ARG A 35 -16.15 7.14 42.60
CA ARG A 35 -17.44 6.59 43.04
C ARG A 35 -17.49 5.07 42.87
N ALA A 36 -16.46 4.50 42.27
CA ALA A 36 -16.27 3.07 42.11
C ALA A 36 -14.91 2.62 42.63
N VAL A 37 -14.81 1.34 43.01
CA VAL A 37 -13.59 0.64 43.41
C VAL A 37 -13.30 -0.46 42.39
N VAL A 38 -12.02 -0.65 42.05
CA VAL A 38 -11.58 -1.73 41.17
C VAL A 38 -11.33 -2.98 42.02
N VAL A 39 -11.92 -4.11 41.62
CA VAL A 39 -11.80 -5.39 42.33
C VAL A 39 -11.33 -6.45 41.33
N PRO A 40 -10.07 -6.94 41.41
CA PRO A 40 -9.63 -8.07 40.61
C PRO A 40 -10.28 -9.35 41.11
N TYR A 41 -10.81 -10.15 40.18
CA TYR A 41 -11.44 -11.41 40.52
C TYR A 41 -10.45 -12.37 41.19
N ASN A 42 -10.91 -13.07 42.24
CA ASN A 42 -10.12 -14.03 43.03
C ASN A 42 -8.80 -13.51 43.62
N ASN A 43 -8.61 -12.18 43.76
CA ASN A 43 -7.36 -11.58 44.21
C ASN A 43 -6.14 -12.01 43.37
N ASP A 44 -6.32 -12.25 42.07
CA ASP A 44 -5.19 -12.51 41.17
C ASP A 44 -4.21 -11.33 41.20
N THR A 45 -2.92 -11.63 41.34
CA THR A 45 -1.84 -10.64 41.32
C THR A 45 -1.02 -10.66 40.03
N ASN A 46 -1.38 -11.53 39.07
CA ASN A 46 -0.71 -11.67 37.78
C ASN A 46 -1.50 -10.91 36.70
N GLY A 47 -1.99 -11.58 35.65
CA GLY A 47 -2.54 -10.92 34.47
C GLY A 47 -3.75 -10.04 34.77
N VAL A 48 -4.68 -10.52 35.61
CA VAL A 48 -5.90 -9.77 35.99
C VAL A 48 -5.55 -8.69 37.00
N GLY A 49 -4.72 -9.00 38.00
CA GLY A 49 -4.26 -8.01 38.99
C GLY A 49 -3.45 -6.88 38.37
N TYR A 50 -2.57 -7.20 37.42
CA TYR A 50 -1.75 -6.24 36.69
C TYR A 50 -2.62 -5.22 35.96
N VAL A 51 -3.59 -5.68 35.16
CA VAL A 51 -4.47 -4.76 34.40
C VAL A 51 -5.50 -4.06 35.28
N ALA A 52 -5.89 -4.62 36.43
CA ALA A 52 -6.71 -3.93 37.41
C ALA A 52 -5.98 -2.71 38.01
N ASN A 53 -4.67 -2.83 38.27
CA ASN A 53 -3.85 -1.70 38.72
C ASN A 53 -3.70 -0.64 37.63
N GLU A 54 -3.45 -1.04 36.38
CA GLU A 54 -3.42 -0.07 35.27
C GLU A 54 -4.76 0.65 35.09
N LEU A 55 -5.88 -0.08 35.19
CA LEU A 55 -7.22 0.51 35.11
C LEU A 55 -7.41 1.58 36.20
N ALA A 56 -7.03 1.29 37.44
CA ALA A 56 -7.13 2.25 38.54
C ALA A 56 -6.25 3.49 38.31
N ASP A 57 -5.00 3.32 37.87
CA ASP A 57 -4.11 4.45 37.55
C ASP A 57 -4.72 5.36 36.47
N TYR A 58 -5.13 4.79 35.34
CA TYR A 58 -5.64 5.57 34.22
C TYR A 58 -7.01 6.21 34.52
N LEU A 59 -7.91 5.52 35.21
CA LEU A 59 -9.16 6.13 35.69
C LEU A 59 -8.86 7.29 36.63
N GLY A 60 -7.84 7.17 37.47
CA GLY A 60 -7.44 8.23 38.37
C GLY A 60 -6.90 9.46 37.64
N ARG A 61 -6.06 9.24 36.63
CA ARG A 61 -5.52 10.30 35.76
C ARG A 61 -6.61 10.98 34.92
N LEU A 62 -7.58 10.20 34.42
CA LEU A 62 -8.77 10.71 33.72
C LEU A 62 -9.60 11.63 34.62
N ALA A 63 -9.98 11.13 35.79
CA ALA A 63 -10.90 11.82 36.70
C ALA A 63 -10.24 12.94 37.52
N GLY A 64 -8.92 12.90 37.69
CA GLY A 64 -8.24 13.64 38.75
C GLY A 64 -8.63 13.13 40.14
N ALA A 65 -8.88 11.83 40.27
CA ALA A 65 -9.35 11.16 41.49
C ALA A 65 -8.47 9.96 41.83
N GLU A 66 -8.47 9.49 43.07
CA GLU A 66 -7.79 8.25 43.44
C GLU A 66 -8.76 7.07 43.34
N PHE A 67 -8.49 6.13 42.44
CA PHE A 67 -9.23 4.86 42.35
C PHE A 67 -8.49 3.79 43.14
N MET A 68 -9.21 3.13 44.04
CA MET A 68 -8.64 2.07 44.87
C MET A 68 -8.74 0.73 44.16
N VAL A 69 -7.72 -0.11 44.33
CA VAL A 69 -7.77 -1.55 44.03
C VAL A 69 -7.99 -2.30 45.35
N ALA A 70 -9.09 -3.03 45.47
CA ALA A 70 -9.47 -3.73 46.71
C ALA A 70 -9.73 -5.21 46.48
N GLU A 71 -9.48 -6.04 47.50
CA GLU A 71 -9.72 -7.50 47.45
C GLU A 71 -11.21 -7.88 47.35
N LYS A 72 -12.10 -6.97 47.74
CA LYS A 72 -13.55 -7.19 47.76
C LYS A 72 -14.31 -5.88 47.56
N PRO A 73 -15.59 -5.94 47.15
CA PRO A 73 -16.45 -4.76 47.09
C PRO A 73 -16.42 -3.94 48.39
N VAL A 74 -16.37 -2.61 48.26
CA VAL A 74 -16.31 -1.68 49.40
C VAL A 74 -17.66 -1.00 49.58
N PRO A 75 -18.30 -1.08 50.76
CA PRO A 75 -19.56 -0.40 51.03
C PRO A 75 -19.50 1.10 50.72
N GLY A 76 -20.51 1.61 50.01
CA GLY A 76 -20.57 3.01 49.58
C GLY A 76 -19.92 3.31 48.22
N TYR A 77 -19.23 2.33 47.62
CA TYR A 77 -18.69 2.42 46.27
C TYR A 77 -19.38 1.44 45.33
N ARG A 78 -19.50 1.80 44.05
CA ARG A 78 -19.78 0.83 42.99
C ARG A 78 -18.55 -0.06 42.76
N THR A 79 -18.75 -1.23 42.17
CA THR A 79 -17.67 -2.20 41.90
C THR A 79 -17.37 -2.27 40.41
N ILE A 80 -16.10 -2.11 40.06
CA ILE A 80 -15.57 -2.49 38.74
C ILE A 80 -14.87 -3.83 38.92
N LEU A 81 -15.56 -4.91 38.57
CA LEU A 81 -15.09 -6.28 38.71
C LEU A 81 -14.27 -6.68 37.48
N VAL A 82 -12.97 -6.85 37.67
CA VAL A 82 -12.02 -7.14 36.58
C VAL A 82 -11.72 -8.64 36.54
N GLY A 83 -11.92 -9.28 35.38
CA GLY A 83 -11.62 -10.70 35.16
C GLY A 83 -12.65 -11.68 35.74
N ALA A 84 -13.91 -11.26 35.90
CA ALA A 84 -15.01 -12.14 36.31
C ALA A 84 -15.19 -13.33 35.35
N PRO A 85 -15.67 -14.51 35.79
CA PRO A 85 -15.88 -15.67 34.91
C PRO A 85 -16.72 -15.32 33.68
N TYR A 86 -16.17 -15.61 32.50
CA TYR A 86 -16.76 -15.30 31.22
C TYR A 86 -16.54 -16.46 30.25
N GLN A 87 -17.60 -16.84 29.54
CA GLN A 87 -17.54 -17.88 28.51
C GLN A 87 -17.45 -17.20 27.14
N ALA A 88 -16.22 -17.03 26.66
CA ALA A 88 -15.98 -16.42 25.36
C ALA A 88 -16.49 -17.29 24.22
N THR A 89 -17.05 -16.65 23.19
CA THR A 89 -17.47 -17.35 21.96
C THR A 89 -16.40 -17.32 20.87
N LYS A 90 -15.44 -16.40 20.99
CA LYS A 90 -14.32 -16.20 20.08
C LYS A 90 -13.00 -16.08 20.85
N PRO A 91 -11.86 -16.43 20.24
CA PRO A 91 -10.55 -16.20 20.84
C PRO A 91 -10.30 -14.71 21.11
N GLN A 92 -9.69 -14.41 22.26
CA GLN A 92 -9.30 -13.06 22.67
C GLN A 92 -10.46 -12.05 22.80
N GLU A 93 -11.70 -12.55 22.87
CA GLU A 93 -12.92 -11.74 23.02
C GLU A 93 -12.85 -10.91 24.31
N LEU A 94 -13.27 -9.65 24.23
CA LEU A 94 -13.45 -8.74 25.35
C LEU A 94 -14.93 -8.57 25.67
N CYS A 95 -15.23 -8.23 26.93
CA CYS A 95 -16.57 -7.96 27.42
C CYS A 95 -16.53 -6.87 28.49
N ILE A 96 -17.28 -5.79 28.26
CA ILE A 96 -17.50 -4.71 29.23
C ILE A 96 -19.00 -4.54 29.38
N ARG A 97 -19.55 -4.86 30.55
CA ARG A 97 -20.99 -4.78 30.78
C ARG A 97 -21.36 -4.24 32.15
N VAL A 98 -22.32 -3.33 32.18
CA VAL A 98 -23.02 -2.96 33.43
C VAL A 98 -23.96 -4.11 33.75
N LYS A 99 -23.59 -4.92 34.75
CA LYS A 99 -24.37 -6.08 35.17
C LYS A 99 -25.62 -5.65 35.94
N ASP A 100 -25.45 -4.66 36.80
CA ASP A 100 -26.49 -4.06 37.64
C ASP A 100 -26.06 -2.65 38.09
N ALA A 101 -26.91 -1.96 38.86
CA ALA A 101 -26.69 -0.59 39.31
C ALA A 101 -25.38 -0.38 40.13
N ASN A 102 -24.80 -1.45 40.67
CA ASN A 102 -23.62 -1.44 41.52
C ASN A 102 -22.41 -2.16 40.92
N THR A 103 -22.56 -2.92 39.83
CA THR A 103 -21.48 -3.75 39.26
C THR A 103 -21.26 -3.50 37.76
N LEU A 104 -20.03 -3.08 37.42
CA LEU A 104 -19.48 -3.11 36.06
C LEU A 104 -18.52 -4.29 35.96
N GLU A 105 -18.76 -5.20 35.02
CA GLU A 105 -17.83 -6.30 34.72
C GLU A 105 -16.94 -5.90 33.52
N VAL A 106 -15.62 -6.03 33.71
CA VAL A 106 -14.60 -5.84 32.67
C VAL A 106 -13.82 -7.15 32.56
N THR A 107 -14.13 -7.96 31.56
CA THR A 107 -13.67 -9.36 31.46
C THR A 107 -13.52 -9.79 30.00
N GLY A 108 -13.16 -11.04 29.74
CA GLY A 108 -13.02 -11.58 28.38
C GLY A 108 -12.49 -13.02 28.37
N ASP A 109 -11.97 -13.43 27.21
CA ASP A 109 -11.30 -14.73 27.01
C ASP A 109 -10.02 -14.82 27.85
N GLY A 110 -10.20 -15.30 29.08
CA GLY A 110 -9.15 -15.38 30.10
C GLY A 110 -8.51 -14.02 30.43
N PRO A 111 -7.27 -14.05 30.97
CA PRO A 111 -6.57 -12.81 31.33
C PRO A 111 -6.25 -11.92 30.12
N ARG A 112 -6.05 -12.49 28.91
CA ARG A 112 -5.75 -11.71 27.71
C ARG A 112 -6.96 -10.90 27.23
N GLY A 113 -8.12 -11.54 27.10
CA GLY A 113 -9.36 -10.82 26.76
C GLY A 113 -9.74 -9.78 27.82
N THR A 114 -9.47 -10.08 29.09
CA THR A 114 -9.64 -9.12 30.21
C THR A 114 -8.74 -7.89 30.06
N ALA A 115 -7.46 -8.08 29.71
CA ALA A 115 -6.55 -6.96 29.45
C ALA A 115 -7.05 -6.07 28.31
N TYR A 116 -7.50 -6.69 27.22
CA TYR A 116 -8.06 -5.95 26.08
C TYR A 116 -9.36 -5.21 26.45
N ALA A 117 -10.21 -5.78 27.31
CA ALA A 117 -11.40 -5.10 27.84
C ALA A 117 -11.04 -3.86 28.68
N VAL A 118 -9.98 -3.94 29.49
CA VAL A 118 -9.48 -2.80 30.26
C VAL A 118 -9.01 -1.68 29.33
N TYR A 119 -8.15 -1.99 28.35
CA TYR A 119 -7.65 -0.97 27.44
C TYR A 119 -8.77 -0.40 26.54
N ASP A 120 -9.74 -1.22 26.14
CA ASP A 120 -10.91 -0.76 25.38
C ASP A 120 -11.81 0.18 26.17
N LEU A 121 -12.02 -0.09 27.46
CA LEU A 121 -12.76 0.81 28.35
C LEU A 121 -12.04 2.16 28.50
N LEU A 122 -10.72 2.14 28.64
CA LEU A 122 -9.92 3.37 28.73
C LEU A 122 -9.99 4.19 27.44
N GLU A 123 -9.90 3.53 26.29
CA GLU A 123 -10.05 4.16 24.97
C GLU A 123 -11.47 4.70 24.75
N THR A 124 -12.49 4.04 25.30
CA THR A 124 -13.88 4.52 25.28
C THR A 124 -14.02 5.87 26.02
N PHE A 125 -13.17 6.14 27.02
CA PHE A 125 -13.08 7.45 27.68
C PHE A 125 -12.14 8.44 26.97
N GLY A 126 -11.60 8.09 25.80
CA GLY A 126 -10.80 8.97 24.95
C GLY A 126 -9.29 8.88 25.15
N LEU A 127 -8.77 7.88 25.87
CA LEU A 127 -7.31 7.65 25.92
C LEU A 127 -6.76 7.30 24.54
N VAL A 128 -5.52 7.72 24.29
CA VAL A 128 -4.72 7.25 23.15
C VAL A 128 -3.32 6.90 23.63
N PHE A 129 -2.99 5.61 23.55
CA PHE A 129 -1.64 5.09 23.76
C PHE A 129 -0.78 5.39 22.52
N ALA A 130 -0.22 6.60 22.46
CA ALA A 130 0.39 7.11 21.23
C ALA A 130 1.78 6.51 20.93
N THR A 131 2.60 6.31 21.96
CA THR A 131 3.90 5.60 21.88
C THR A 131 4.28 5.10 23.28
N HIS A 132 5.36 4.32 23.40
CA HIS A 132 5.80 3.72 24.66
C HIS A 132 6.04 4.73 25.81
N ASP A 133 6.45 5.96 25.51
CA ASP A 133 6.75 6.99 26.51
C ASP A 133 5.69 8.11 26.60
N TYR A 134 4.61 8.02 25.81
CA TYR A 134 3.52 8.99 25.81
C TYR A 134 2.14 8.36 25.58
N THR A 135 1.25 8.60 26.54
CA THR A 135 -0.18 8.31 26.45
C THR A 135 -0.94 9.60 26.66
N TYR A 136 -1.83 9.93 25.73
CA TYR A 136 -2.77 11.03 25.88
C TYR A 136 -3.89 10.59 26.82
N VAL A 137 -4.08 11.33 27.91
CA VAL A 137 -5.15 11.11 28.89
C VAL A 137 -5.97 12.39 28.96
N PRO A 138 -7.22 12.40 28.46
CA PRO A 138 -8.10 13.57 28.61
C PRO A 138 -8.48 13.77 30.07
N SER A 139 -8.80 15.02 30.46
CA SER A 139 -9.32 15.30 31.80
C SER A 139 -10.85 15.27 31.77
N VAL A 140 -11.45 14.30 32.45
CA VAL A 140 -12.89 14.06 32.47
C VAL A 140 -13.35 13.87 33.92
N ARG A 141 -13.85 14.94 34.55
CA ARG A 141 -14.24 14.92 35.98
C ARG A 141 -15.50 14.11 36.31
N GLU A 142 -16.34 13.90 35.29
CA GLU A 142 -17.56 13.09 35.35
C GLU A 142 -17.37 11.87 34.46
N LEU A 143 -16.98 10.74 35.07
CA LEU A 143 -16.79 9.48 34.35
C LEU A 143 -18.00 8.58 34.59
N SER A 144 -18.74 8.28 33.53
CA SER A 144 -19.87 7.36 33.59
C SER A 144 -20.05 6.59 32.29
N LEU A 145 -20.66 5.40 32.39
CA LEU A 145 -21.18 4.64 31.26
C LEU A 145 -22.71 4.65 31.28
N ALA A 146 -23.33 4.38 30.13
CA ALA A 146 -24.76 4.12 30.05
C ALA A 146 -25.15 2.97 31.01
N GLY A 147 -26.34 3.06 31.63
CA GLY A 147 -26.77 2.07 32.64
C GLY A 147 -27.01 0.67 32.07
N ASP A 148 -27.15 0.56 30.76
CA ASP A 148 -27.33 -0.65 29.97
C ASP A 148 -26.11 -0.95 29.08
N TYR A 149 -24.96 -0.32 29.33
CA TYR A 149 -23.75 -0.50 28.54
C TYR A 149 -23.34 -1.98 28.51
N ASN A 150 -23.23 -2.53 27.30
CA ASN A 150 -22.86 -3.93 27.07
C ASN A 150 -22.09 -4.02 25.75
N LYS A 151 -20.76 -4.09 25.82
CA LYS A 151 -19.87 -4.23 24.67
C LYS A 151 -19.18 -5.59 24.73
N VAL A 152 -19.38 -6.39 23.69
CA VAL A 152 -18.65 -7.64 23.44
C VAL A 152 -18.00 -7.49 22.08
N ASP A 153 -16.69 -7.73 22.00
CA ASP A 153 -15.93 -7.57 20.76
C ASP A 153 -14.75 -8.55 20.70
N ALA A 154 -14.27 -8.87 19.51
CA ALA A 154 -13.16 -9.78 19.30
C ALA A 154 -12.38 -9.39 18.04
N PRO A 155 -11.06 -9.65 17.98
CA PRO A 155 -10.26 -9.26 16.83
C PRO A 155 -10.67 -10.03 15.57
N CYS A 156 -10.60 -9.36 14.41
CA CYS A 156 -10.74 -10.01 13.12
C CYS A 156 -9.57 -10.97 12.83
N MET A 157 -8.33 -10.58 13.16
CA MET A 157 -7.13 -11.41 13.03
C MET A 157 -6.55 -11.70 14.41
N THR A 158 -6.32 -12.96 14.75
CA THR A 158 -5.95 -13.38 16.13
C THR A 158 -4.46 -13.36 16.40
N TRP A 159 -3.62 -13.58 15.38
CA TRP A 159 -2.18 -13.36 15.44
C TRP A 159 -1.87 -11.95 14.92
N ARG A 160 -1.26 -11.12 15.76
CA ARG A 160 -0.99 -9.70 15.47
C ARG A 160 0.39 -9.34 15.98
N ASP A 161 1.41 -9.75 15.24
CA ASP A 161 2.82 -9.65 15.62
C ASP A 161 3.55 -8.62 14.75
N THR A 162 4.61 -8.02 15.29
CA THR A 162 5.33 -6.94 14.62
C THR A 162 6.82 -7.01 14.86
N TRP A 163 7.58 -6.86 13.78
CA TRP A 163 9.02 -6.75 13.78
C TRP A 163 9.42 -5.29 13.77
N CYS A 164 9.48 -4.71 14.97
CA CYS A 164 9.96 -3.37 15.21
C CYS A 164 10.46 -3.19 16.65
N GLU A 165 11.08 -2.05 16.91
CA GLU A 165 11.58 -1.63 18.23
C GLU A 165 10.52 -1.82 19.34
N MET A 166 9.25 -1.47 19.08
CA MET A 166 8.17 -1.68 20.04
C MET A 166 7.92 -3.16 20.33
N GLY A 167 7.84 -3.98 19.27
CA GLY A 167 7.59 -5.43 19.37
C GLY A 167 8.71 -6.21 20.03
N TYR A 168 9.93 -5.67 20.05
CA TYR A 168 11.11 -6.33 20.64
C TYR A 168 11.35 -5.93 22.10
N TRP A 169 11.01 -4.69 22.49
CA TRP A 169 11.48 -4.14 23.77
C TRP A 169 10.40 -3.46 24.63
N HIS A 170 9.18 -3.25 24.14
CA HIS A 170 8.16 -2.47 24.85
C HIS A 170 6.85 -3.25 25.10
N PHE A 171 6.89 -4.17 26.07
CA PHE A 171 5.76 -5.02 26.45
C PHE A 171 4.45 -4.25 26.69
N ASP A 172 4.50 -3.23 27.55
CA ASP A 172 3.29 -2.51 27.99
C ASP A 172 2.60 -1.84 26.80
N HIS A 173 3.39 -1.18 25.94
CA HIS A 173 2.86 -0.51 24.76
C HIS A 173 2.24 -1.51 23.77
N MET A 174 2.88 -2.65 23.52
CA MET A 174 2.33 -3.69 22.65
C MET A 174 1.00 -4.23 23.20
N MET A 175 0.91 -4.44 24.52
CA MET A 175 -0.34 -4.84 25.17
C MET A 175 -1.43 -3.78 25.03
N HIS A 176 -1.10 -2.49 25.21
CA HIS A 176 -2.03 -1.37 25.01
C HIS A 176 -2.59 -1.32 23.59
N LEU A 177 -1.77 -1.63 22.58
CA LEU A 177 -2.18 -1.72 21.17
C LEU A 177 -2.91 -3.03 20.82
N ARG A 178 -3.06 -3.94 21.79
CA ARG A 178 -3.60 -5.30 21.61
C ARG A 178 -2.83 -6.12 20.58
N LEU A 179 -1.53 -5.86 20.48
CA LEU A 179 -0.58 -6.61 19.66
C LEU A 179 0.17 -7.61 20.54
N ASP A 180 0.81 -8.61 19.91
CA ASP A 180 1.62 -9.58 20.64
C ASP A 180 2.89 -8.91 21.19
N PRO A 181 3.14 -8.93 22.51
CA PRO A 181 4.28 -8.26 23.14
C PRO A 181 5.55 -9.13 23.05
N PRO A 182 6.76 -8.60 23.34
CA PRO A 182 8.02 -9.33 23.19
C PRO A 182 7.97 -10.76 23.76
N ALA A 183 8.21 -11.76 22.91
CA ALA A 183 8.03 -13.17 23.27
C ALA A 183 8.93 -13.63 24.45
N GLY A 184 10.08 -12.96 24.63
CA GLY A 184 11.02 -13.22 25.73
C GLY A 184 10.60 -12.63 27.08
N ASP A 185 9.61 -11.74 27.13
CA ASP A 185 9.18 -11.14 28.40
C ASP A 185 8.43 -12.18 29.25
N PRO A 186 8.85 -12.44 30.51
CA PRO A 186 8.23 -13.45 31.36
C PRO A 186 6.75 -13.18 31.61
N ARG A 187 6.33 -11.89 31.64
CA ARG A 187 4.95 -11.45 31.88
C ARG A 187 3.98 -11.94 30.82
N TRP A 188 4.45 -12.33 29.63
CA TRP A 188 3.57 -12.88 28.61
C TRP A 188 2.82 -14.14 29.07
N ALA A 189 3.39 -14.91 30.02
CA ALA A 189 2.73 -16.08 30.60
C ALA A 189 1.48 -15.73 31.41
N TRP A 190 1.38 -14.49 31.91
CA TRP A 190 0.22 -14.03 32.66
C TRP A 190 -1.02 -13.91 31.78
N PHE A 191 -0.85 -13.77 30.46
CA PHE A 191 -1.91 -13.55 29.48
C PHE A 191 -2.18 -14.79 28.62
N GLY A 192 -1.97 -15.99 29.17
CA GLY A 192 -2.29 -17.27 28.54
C GLY A 192 -1.12 -17.91 27.79
N LYS A 193 -1.42 -18.62 26.71
CA LYS A 193 -0.43 -19.39 25.94
C LYS A 193 0.63 -18.47 25.33
N LYS A 194 1.90 -18.82 25.54
CA LYS A 194 3.06 -18.10 24.98
C LYS A 194 3.33 -18.49 23.54
N GLU A 195 2.94 -19.69 23.15
CA GLU A 195 3.19 -20.27 21.83
C GLU A 195 2.47 -19.43 20.76
N ARG A 196 3.26 -18.87 19.83
CA ARG A 196 2.75 -18.08 18.71
C ARG A 196 2.52 -18.98 17.49
N PRO A 197 1.56 -18.62 16.61
CA PRO A 197 1.54 -19.16 15.25
C PRO A 197 2.87 -18.94 14.54
N THR A 198 3.19 -19.80 13.59
CA THR A 198 4.49 -19.76 12.93
C THR A 198 4.41 -20.13 11.46
N ILE A 199 5.13 -19.34 10.65
CA ILE A 199 5.41 -19.54 9.21
C ILE A 199 6.93 -19.40 8.97
N GLY A 200 7.74 -19.70 9.98
CA GLY A 200 9.19 -19.50 9.93
C GLY A 200 9.93 -20.40 8.94
N GLN A 201 11.13 -19.97 8.57
CA GLN A 201 12.06 -20.72 7.72
C GLN A 201 12.79 -21.77 8.57
N THR A 202 12.34 -23.02 8.52
CA THR A 202 12.78 -24.10 9.45
C THR A 202 13.38 -25.31 8.74
N VAL A 203 12.97 -25.59 7.51
CA VAL A 203 13.35 -26.82 6.80
C VAL A 203 14.87 -26.85 6.56
N CYS A 204 15.43 -25.85 5.88
CA CYS A 204 16.86 -25.82 5.51
C CYS A 204 17.78 -25.21 6.59
N THR A 205 17.20 -24.68 7.67
CA THR A 205 17.91 -24.04 8.79
C THR A 205 17.96 -24.93 10.04
N ARG A 206 16.96 -25.79 10.25
CA ARG A 206 16.78 -26.55 11.50
C ARG A 206 16.60 -28.06 11.29
N TYR A 207 15.62 -28.49 10.49
CA TYR A 207 15.27 -29.92 10.39
C TYR A 207 16.18 -30.68 9.42
N VAL A 208 16.44 -30.09 8.25
CA VAL A 208 17.39 -30.59 7.27
C VAL A 208 18.42 -29.49 7.02
N PRO A 209 19.26 -29.16 8.02
CA PRO A 209 20.09 -27.97 7.95
C PRO A 209 21.16 -28.12 6.87
N ARG A 210 21.25 -27.13 5.98
CA ARG A 210 22.28 -27.07 4.93
C ARG A 210 23.70 -27.21 5.47
N LYS A 211 23.96 -26.65 6.65
CA LYS A 211 25.26 -26.74 7.35
C LYS A 211 25.67 -28.19 7.67
N LYS A 212 24.72 -29.13 7.80
CA LYS A 212 24.97 -30.54 8.13
C LYS A 212 24.98 -31.43 6.88
N PHE A 213 24.09 -31.18 5.92
CA PHE A 213 23.82 -32.13 4.84
C PHE A 213 24.22 -31.66 3.44
N ALA A 214 24.52 -30.37 3.20
CA ALA A 214 24.80 -29.89 1.84
C ALA A 214 26.03 -30.55 1.20
N GLU A 215 27.04 -30.90 2.00
CA GLU A 215 28.28 -31.54 1.52
C GLU A 215 28.10 -33.06 1.31
N THR A 216 27.45 -33.74 2.26
CA THR A 216 27.35 -35.20 2.28
C THR A 216 26.13 -35.73 1.54
N ARG A 217 25.09 -34.92 1.39
CA ARG A 217 23.79 -35.24 0.76
C ARG A 217 23.31 -34.09 -0.14
N PRO A 218 24.12 -33.59 -1.10
CA PRO A 218 23.73 -32.49 -1.98
C PRO A 218 22.46 -32.79 -2.81
N GLU A 219 22.15 -34.07 -3.06
CA GLU A 219 20.94 -34.54 -3.76
C GLU A 219 19.63 -34.33 -2.98
N TRP A 220 19.71 -33.99 -1.68
CA TRP A 220 18.56 -33.60 -0.86
C TRP A 220 18.08 -32.19 -1.17
N TYR A 221 18.89 -31.38 -1.84
CA TYR A 221 18.64 -29.96 -2.10
C TYR A 221 18.27 -29.70 -3.56
N ALA A 222 17.66 -28.53 -3.81
CA ALA A 222 17.19 -28.13 -5.12
C ALA A 222 18.29 -28.18 -6.17
N TYR A 223 18.00 -28.78 -7.32
CA TYR A 223 18.82 -28.62 -8.52
C TYR A 223 18.35 -27.38 -9.28
N VAL A 224 19.27 -26.49 -9.65
CA VAL A 224 18.98 -25.30 -10.46
C VAL A 224 19.63 -25.47 -11.82
N HIS A 225 18.82 -25.54 -12.87
CA HIS A 225 19.23 -25.94 -14.20
C HIS A 225 20.15 -24.90 -14.85
N HIS A 226 19.81 -23.60 -14.74
CA HIS A 226 20.58 -22.54 -15.40
C HIS A 226 22.01 -22.40 -14.84
N THR A 227 22.22 -22.64 -13.53
CA THR A 227 23.58 -22.64 -12.93
C THR A 227 24.23 -24.02 -12.97
N LYS A 228 23.44 -25.08 -13.18
CA LYS A 228 23.85 -26.49 -13.00
C LYS A 228 24.36 -26.78 -11.59
N GLN A 229 23.95 -26.00 -10.60
CA GLN A 229 24.36 -26.12 -9.20
C GLN A 229 23.20 -26.52 -8.29
N ARG A 230 23.52 -26.91 -7.05
CA ARG A 230 22.52 -27.12 -6.00
C ARG A 230 22.25 -25.81 -5.27
N ASN A 231 20.97 -25.48 -5.07
CA ASN A 231 20.54 -24.43 -4.17
C ASN A 231 20.23 -25.04 -2.79
N PHE A 232 21.06 -24.72 -1.79
CA PHE A 232 20.92 -25.25 -0.43
C PHE A 232 19.90 -24.51 0.45
N HIS A 233 19.21 -23.52 -0.12
CA HIS A 233 18.11 -22.81 0.53
C HIS A 233 16.74 -23.45 0.24
N TRP A 234 16.69 -24.44 -0.66
CA TRP A 234 15.47 -25.19 -0.99
C TRP A 234 15.74 -26.70 -1.02
N VAL A 235 14.78 -27.52 -0.58
CA VAL A 235 14.88 -28.99 -0.59
C VAL A 235 14.27 -29.62 -1.85
N CYS A 236 14.79 -30.77 -2.27
CA CYS A 236 14.16 -31.56 -3.33
C CYS A 236 12.93 -32.31 -2.78
N VAL A 237 11.73 -31.78 -3.03
CA VAL A 237 10.45 -32.34 -2.49
C VAL A 237 10.10 -33.75 -2.99
N SER A 238 10.86 -34.29 -3.95
CA SER A 238 10.75 -35.66 -4.48
C SER A 238 11.79 -36.63 -3.92
N ASN A 239 12.68 -36.18 -3.02
CA ASN A 239 13.70 -37.03 -2.40
C ASN A 239 13.15 -37.70 -1.13
N GLU A 240 12.94 -39.01 -1.19
CA GLU A 240 12.37 -39.81 -0.09
C GLU A 240 13.32 -40.00 1.10
N GLU A 241 14.65 -39.92 0.91
CA GLU A 241 15.58 -39.95 2.04
C GLU A 241 15.54 -38.66 2.85
N MET A 242 15.51 -37.52 2.16
CA MET A 242 15.35 -36.20 2.76
C MET A 242 14.02 -36.11 3.53
N LEU A 243 12.92 -36.56 2.95
CA LEU A 243 11.61 -36.55 3.62
C LEU A 243 11.61 -37.40 4.90
N ARG A 244 12.27 -38.57 4.90
CA ARG A 244 12.40 -39.41 6.10
C ARG A 244 13.17 -38.71 7.22
N GLU A 245 14.25 -38.01 6.90
CA GLU A 245 15.00 -37.21 7.88
C GLU A 245 14.12 -36.08 8.42
N LEU A 246 13.43 -35.33 7.55
CA LEU A 246 12.51 -34.26 7.94
C LEU A 246 11.42 -34.77 8.90
N TYR A 247 10.82 -35.93 8.60
CA TYR A 247 9.82 -36.52 9.49
C TYR A 247 10.42 -36.94 10.83
N ALA A 248 11.62 -37.56 10.85
CA ALA A 248 12.25 -37.97 12.10
C ALA A 248 12.52 -36.79 13.04
N GLU A 249 13.01 -35.68 12.49
CA GLU A 249 13.33 -34.46 13.25
C GLU A 249 12.06 -33.73 13.74
N ILE A 250 11.01 -33.64 12.92
CA ILE A 250 9.71 -33.09 13.35
C ILE A 250 9.06 -33.97 14.43
N ASP A 251 9.12 -35.30 14.28
CA ASP A 251 8.57 -36.23 15.28
C ASP A 251 9.28 -36.09 16.63
N ALA A 252 10.62 -35.93 16.61
CA ALA A 252 11.40 -35.70 17.80
C ALA A 252 11.01 -34.40 18.51
N GLU A 253 10.77 -33.31 17.78
CA GLU A 253 10.31 -32.04 18.36
C GLU A 253 8.90 -32.15 18.96
N LEU A 254 7.95 -32.76 18.23
CA LEU A 254 6.58 -32.94 18.71
C LEU A 254 6.50 -33.87 19.91
N ALA A 255 7.32 -34.94 19.95
CA ALA A 255 7.43 -35.82 21.10
C ALA A 255 8.04 -35.11 22.32
N ALA A 256 9.04 -34.24 22.10
CA ALA A 256 9.66 -33.46 23.16
C ALA A 256 8.75 -32.34 23.69
N ASN A 257 7.83 -31.83 22.87
CA ASN A 257 6.88 -30.80 23.26
C ASN A 257 5.43 -31.09 22.79
N PRO A 258 4.69 -31.96 23.50
CA PRO A 258 3.33 -32.35 23.11
C PRO A 258 2.30 -31.22 23.11
N LYS A 259 2.62 -30.06 23.70
CA LYS A 259 1.75 -28.88 23.75
C LYS A 259 1.85 -28.00 22.50
N LEU A 260 2.83 -28.26 21.62
CA LEU A 260 2.90 -27.60 20.33
C LEU A 260 1.63 -27.89 19.51
N HIS A 261 1.11 -26.83 18.90
CA HIS A 261 -0.10 -26.89 18.08
C HIS A 261 0.17 -26.42 16.65
N GLN A 262 1.36 -25.86 16.38
CA GLN A 262 1.80 -25.52 15.03
C GLN A 262 3.28 -25.84 14.84
N ILE A 263 3.64 -26.25 13.63
CA ILE A 263 5.01 -26.41 13.15
C ILE A 263 5.14 -25.66 11.83
N ALA A 264 6.17 -24.83 11.71
CA ALA A 264 6.53 -24.28 10.42
C ALA A 264 7.33 -25.30 9.63
N VAL A 265 6.97 -25.48 8.37
CA VAL A 265 7.66 -26.23 7.31
C VAL A 265 8.01 -25.27 6.17
N GLY A 266 8.42 -24.04 6.54
CA GLY A 266 8.94 -23.05 5.63
C GLY A 266 10.39 -23.34 5.25
N VAL A 267 10.76 -23.00 4.03
CA VAL A 267 12.14 -23.01 3.51
C VAL A 267 12.76 -21.62 3.63
N ASP A 268 14.05 -21.50 3.38
CA ASP A 268 14.79 -20.22 3.43
C ASP A 268 14.37 -19.25 2.32
N ASP A 269 14.79 -17.99 2.45
CA ASP A 269 14.74 -16.96 1.39
C ASP A 269 15.68 -17.31 0.22
N GLY A 270 15.29 -18.31 -0.57
CA GLY A 270 16.02 -18.77 -1.75
C GLY A 270 15.11 -18.77 -2.97
N ALA A 271 15.47 -18.01 -4.00
CA ALA A 271 14.62 -17.75 -5.16
C ALA A 271 14.43 -18.94 -6.14
N ALA A 272 15.11 -20.08 -5.93
CA ALA A 272 15.09 -21.18 -6.90
C ALA A 272 14.54 -22.47 -6.28
N PHE A 273 13.40 -22.92 -6.80
CA PHE A 273 12.82 -24.22 -6.48
C PHE A 273 13.66 -25.36 -7.08
N CYS A 274 13.33 -26.61 -6.75
CA CYS A 274 14.01 -27.76 -7.35
C CYS A 274 13.52 -28.01 -8.79
N GLU A 275 14.45 -28.06 -9.73
CA GLU A 275 14.21 -28.29 -11.16
C GLU A 275 14.73 -29.67 -11.61
N CYS A 276 14.80 -30.65 -10.68
CA CYS A 276 15.12 -32.02 -11.06
C CYS A 276 13.95 -32.65 -11.85
N GLU A 277 14.24 -33.69 -12.65
CA GLU A 277 13.26 -34.36 -13.51
C GLU A 277 11.95 -34.71 -12.78
N LYS A 278 12.04 -35.25 -11.55
CA LYS A 278 10.87 -35.62 -10.75
C LYS A 278 10.05 -34.41 -10.28
N CYS A 279 10.70 -33.31 -9.91
CA CYS A 279 10.01 -32.09 -9.49
C CYS A 279 9.38 -31.35 -10.68
N LEU A 280 10.04 -31.34 -11.84
CA LEU A 280 9.45 -30.81 -13.07
C LEU A 280 8.25 -31.65 -13.52
N ALA A 281 8.33 -32.98 -13.43
CA ALA A 281 7.19 -33.87 -13.71
C ALA A 281 6.01 -33.65 -12.75
N LEU A 282 6.28 -33.36 -11.47
CA LEU A 282 5.25 -32.96 -10.50
C LEU A 282 4.54 -31.67 -10.95
N ILE A 283 5.30 -30.63 -11.33
CA ILE A 283 4.73 -29.36 -11.78
C ILE A 283 3.89 -29.58 -13.05
N ALA A 284 4.42 -30.32 -14.04
CA ALA A 284 3.75 -30.58 -15.31
C ALA A 284 2.43 -31.35 -15.16
N LYS A 285 2.27 -32.14 -14.09
CA LYS A 285 1.02 -32.87 -13.79
C LYS A 285 -0.11 -31.94 -13.30
N HIS A 286 0.23 -30.76 -12.81
CA HIS A 286 -0.70 -29.82 -12.18
C HIS A 286 -0.55 -28.41 -12.79
N PRO A 287 -0.79 -28.24 -14.10
CA PRO A 287 -0.75 -26.91 -14.72
C PRO A 287 -1.86 -26.03 -14.13
N ASP A 288 -1.65 -24.73 -14.10
CA ASP A 288 -2.71 -23.80 -13.69
C ASP A 288 -3.85 -23.76 -14.73
N PRO A 289 -5.02 -23.17 -14.41
CA PRO A 289 -6.13 -23.09 -15.37
C PRO A 289 -5.79 -22.41 -16.70
N ASP A 290 -4.76 -21.57 -16.73
CA ASP A 290 -4.24 -20.91 -17.94
C ASP A 290 -3.16 -21.73 -18.68
N GLY A 291 -2.80 -22.91 -18.17
CA GLY A 291 -1.76 -23.79 -18.72
C GLY A 291 -0.34 -23.53 -18.18
N SER A 292 -0.13 -22.52 -17.33
CA SER A 292 1.18 -22.14 -16.80
C SER A 292 1.74 -23.18 -15.83
N ALA A 293 3.07 -23.34 -15.82
CA ALA A 293 3.77 -24.19 -14.87
C ALA A 293 4.15 -23.38 -13.61
N ILE A 294 3.49 -23.66 -12.49
CA ILE A 294 3.69 -22.91 -11.24
C ILE A 294 4.66 -23.65 -10.31
N GLN A 295 5.91 -23.20 -10.25
CA GLN A 295 6.95 -23.85 -9.42
C GLN A 295 6.58 -23.87 -7.93
N ALA A 296 5.83 -22.87 -7.46
CA ALA A 296 5.38 -22.73 -6.08
C ALA A 296 4.47 -23.86 -5.57
N ILE A 297 3.98 -24.76 -6.44
CA ILE A 297 3.32 -26.01 -6.03
C ILE A 297 4.19 -26.86 -5.09
N GLN A 298 5.52 -26.69 -5.14
CA GLN A 298 6.44 -27.41 -4.25
C GLN A 298 6.24 -27.02 -2.77
N TYR A 299 5.84 -25.77 -2.45
CA TYR A 299 5.47 -25.38 -1.09
C TYR A 299 4.32 -26.24 -0.57
N VAL A 300 3.24 -26.30 -1.36
CA VAL A 300 2.00 -27.02 -1.03
C VAL A 300 2.27 -28.51 -0.91
N THR A 301 3.06 -29.06 -1.85
CA THR A 301 3.41 -30.49 -1.87
C THR A 301 4.18 -30.89 -0.62
N LEU A 302 5.20 -30.12 -0.23
CA LEU A 302 6.00 -30.42 0.96
C LEU A 302 5.14 -30.38 2.23
N ALA A 303 4.33 -29.33 2.39
CA ALA A 303 3.48 -29.16 3.56
C ALA A 303 2.40 -30.25 3.67
N ASN A 304 1.77 -30.63 2.55
CA ASN A 304 0.80 -31.73 2.52
C ASN A 304 1.44 -33.08 2.86
N LYS A 305 2.62 -33.39 2.31
CA LYS A 305 3.34 -34.63 2.65
C LYS A 305 3.63 -34.75 4.14
N VAL A 306 4.06 -33.66 4.79
CA VAL A 306 4.27 -33.60 6.24
C VAL A 306 2.95 -33.74 7.00
N GLY A 307 1.92 -32.98 6.60
CA GLY A 307 0.59 -33.03 7.22
C GLY A 307 -0.03 -34.42 7.19
N GLU A 308 0.01 -35.09 6.04
CA GLU A 308 -0.48 -36.46 5.83
C GLU A 308 0.28 -37.48 6.70
N HIS A 309 1.61 -37.36 6.79
CA HIS A 309 2.44 -38.24 7.61
C HIS A 309 2.03 -38.18 9.10
N PHE A 310 1.76 -36.98 9.61
CA PHE A 310 1.47 -36.78 11.04
C PHE A 310 -0.01 -36.73 11.40
N ALA A 311 -0.94 -36.69 10.44
CA ALA A 311 -2.38 -36.51 10.68
C ALA A 311 -2.96 -37.50 11.71
N LYS A 312 -2.48 -38.75 11.73
CA LYS A 312 -2.94 -39.76 12.70
C LYS A 312 -2.28 -39.64 14.07
N LYS A 313 -0.99 -39.29 14.13
CA LYS A 313 -0.20 -39.26 15.36
C LYS A 313 -0.38 -37.95 16.13
N TYR A 314 -0.48 -36.84 15.43
CA TYR A 314 -0.64 -35.49 15.98
C TYR A 314 -1.78 -34.72 15.29
N PRO A 315 -3.05 -35.16 15.44
CA PRO A 315 -4.18 -34.56 14.76
C PRO A 315 -4.47 -33.11 15.18
N HIS A 316 -3.90 -32.65 16.31
CA HIS A 316 -4.05 -31.30 16.84
C HIS A 316 -3.00 -30.31 16.31
N VAL A 317 -2.01 -30.78 15.54
CA VAL A 317 -0.92 -29.94 15.03
C VAL A 317 -1.21 -29.46 13.62
N ARG A 318 -1.09 -28.16 13.41
CA ARG A 318 -1.14 -27.50 12.11
C ARG A 318 0.27 -27.32 11.53
N PHE A 319 0.47 -27.70 10.28
CA PHE A 319 1.75 -27.53 9.57
C PHE A 319 1.65 -26.37 8.58
N ASN A 320 2.51 -25.35 8.72
CA ASN A 320 2.44 -24.14 7.88
C ASN A 320 3.69 -23.94 7.04
N PHE A 321 3.52 -23.55 5.77
CA PHE A 321 4.62 -23.01 4.96
C PHE A 321 4.51 -21.48 4.83
N LEU A 322 5.57 -20.84 4.35
CA LEU A 322 5.56 -19.45 3.88
C LEU A 322 5.91 -19.42 2.39
N GLY A 323 4.98 -18.94 1.56
CA GLY A 323 5.21 -18.66 0.14
C GLY A 323 5.77 -17.26 -0.05
N TYR A 324 6.95 -17.13 -0.66
CA TYR A 324 7.64 -15.83 -0.73
C TYR A 324 7.41 -15.11 -2.07
N GLY A 325 6.38 -14.26 -2.13
CA GLY A 325 6.08 -13.33 -3.24
C GLY A 325 6.01 -13.89 -4.67
N GLU A 326 5.87 -15.21 -4.80
CA GLU A 326 5.56 -15.95 -6.02
C GLU A 326 4.05 -16.08 -6.25
N ARG A 327 3.65 -16.31 -7.50
CA ARG A 327 2.30 -16.80 -7.82
C ARG A 327 2.12 -18.19 -7.20
N LEU A 328 1.10 -18.36 -6.36
CA LEU A 328 0.72 -19.67 -5.83
C LEU A 328 -0.20 -20.40 -6.82
N PRO A 329 -0.31 -21.75 -6.76
CA PRO A 329 -1.18 -22.51 -7.64
C PRO A 329 -2.66 -22.11 -7.49
N GLY A 330 -3.34 -21.94 -8.61
CA GLY A 330 -4.80 -21.81 -8.73
C GLY A 330 -5.50 -23.08 -9.24
N ASN A 331 -4.75 -24.15 -9.54
CA ASN A 331 -5.31 -25.43 -9.94
C ASN A 331 -6.19 -26.03 -8.82
N PRO A 332 -7.50 -26.30 -9.07
CA PRO A 332 -8.43 -26.77 -8.03
C PRO A 332 -8.12 -28.18 -7.50
N ALA A 333 -7.24 -28.95 -8.15
CA ALA A 333 -6.75 -30.23 -7.65
C ALA A 333 -5.61 -30.09 -6.63
N VAL A 334 -5.08 -28.87 -6.42
CA VAL A 334 -4.02 -28.56 -5.47
C VAL A 334 -4.64 -27.85 -4.27
N MET A 335 -4.93 -28.61 -3.21
CA MET A 335 -5.60 -28.10 -2.00
C MET A 335 -4.77 -28.39 -0.75
N LEU A 336 -4.89 -27.57 0.29
CA LEU A 336 -4.25 -27.84 1.58
C LEU A 336 -5.04 -28.87 2.39
N GLY A 337 -4.32 -29.81 3.01
CA GLY A 337 -4.88 -30.81 3.90
C GLY A 337 -5.55 -30.21 5.15
N PRO A 338 -6.38 -30.99 5.87
CA PRO A 338 -7.16 -30.50 7.02
C PRO A 338 -6.32 -30.04 8.21
N ASN A 339 -5.06 -30.47 8.31
CA ASN A 339 -4.08 -30.05 9.33
C ASN A 339 -2.92 -29.25 8.71
N VAL A 340 -3.11 -28.72 7.50
CA VAL A 340 -2.12 -27.90 6.80
C VAL A 340 -2.67 -26.48 6.67
N GLY A 341 -1.79 -25.51 6.88
CA GLY A 341 -2.04 -24.10 6.58
C GLY A 341 -0.89 -23.53 5.76
N GLY A 342 -0.98 -22.25 5.43
CA GLY A 342 0.11 -21.55 4.78
C GLY A 342 0.05 -20.06 5.09
N GLY A 343 1.13 -19.38 4.78
CA GLY A 343 1.14 -17.93 4.69
C GLY A 343 1.88 -17.44 3.45
N VAL A 344 1.72 -16.16 3.16
CA VAL A 344 2.43 -15.47 2.07
C VAL A 344 3.23 -14.30 2.61
N ALA A 345 4.41 -14.07 2.04
CA ALA A 345 5.16 -12.84 2.22
C ALA A 345 4.72 -11.84 1.14
N GLU A 346 4.08 -10.75 1.57
CA GLU A 346 3.54 -9.71 0.70
C GLU A 346 4.60 -8.61 0.41
N LEU A 347 5.81 -9.04 0.00
CA LEU A 347 6.96 -8.16 -0.25
C LEU A 347 6.98 -7.57 -1.66
N TRP A 348 6.83 -8.41 -2.69
CA TRP A 348 7.10 -8.06 -4.09
C TRP A 348 5.89 -7.36 -4.73
N ARG A 349 5.64 -6.13 -4.28
CA ARG A 349 4.52 -5.28 -4.68
C ARG A 349 4.89 -3.79 -4.59
N ASN A 350 4.04 -2.93 -5.15
CA ASN A 350 4.08 -1.50 -4.87
C ASN A 350 3.49 -1.23 -3.48
N HIS A 351 4.32 -0.81 -2.52
CA HIS A 351 3.91 -0.53 -1.14
C HIS A 351 3.21 0.83 -0.98
N GLY A 352 3.08 1.58 -2.06
CA GLY A 352 2.22 2.75 -2.19
C GLY A 352 0.77 2.40 -2.55
N LEU A 353 0.46 1.10 -2.64
CA LEU A 353 -0.86 0.57 -2.97
C LEU A 353 -1.27 -0.51 -1.96
N PRO A 354 -2.58 -0.62 -1.61
CA PRO A 354 -3.08 -1.75 -0.85
C PRO A 354 -2.80 -3.09 -1.55
N VAL A 355 -2.74 -4.19 -0.81
CA VAL A 355 -2.40 -5.53 -1.34
C VAL A 355 -3.25 -5.88 -2.56
N ASN A 356 -4.56 -5.69 -2.47
CA ASN A 356 -5.50 -6.05 -3.53
C ASN A 356 -5.47 -5.09 -4.73
N LEU A 357 -4.72 -4.00 -4.63
CA LEU A 357 -4.45 -3.08 -5.74
C LEU A 357 -3.10 -3.35 -6.40
N ASN A 358 -2.44 -4.42 -5.98
CA ASN A 358 -1.35 -5.03 -6.72
C ASN A 358 -1.90 -6.29 -7.38
N GLU A 359 -1.71 -6.43 -8.69
CA GLU A 359 -2.26 -7.50 -9.52
C GLU A 359 -1.94 -8.89 -8.96
N ARG A 360 -0.75 -9.04 -8.35
CA ARG A 360 -0.28 -10.26 -7.70
C ARG A 360 -1.11 -10.71 -6.50
N GLY A 361 -1.77 -9.78 -5.78
CA GLY A 361 -2.48 -10.11 -4.55
C GLY A 361 -3.55 -11.20 -4.73
N ALA A 362 -4.18 -11.27 -5.90
CA ALA A 362 -5.18 -12.30 -6.24
C ALA A 362 -4.56 -13.67 -6.53
N TYR A 363 -3.31 -13.71 -7.00
CA TYR A 363 -2.56 -14.90 -7.42
C TYR A 363 -1.58 -15.40 -6.35
N SER A 364 -1.22 -14.57 -5.36
CA SER A 364 -0.54 -14.97 -4.13
C SER A 364 -1.59 -15.31 -3.05
N LEU A 365 -1.97 -14.35 -2.21
CA LEU A 365 -2.88 -14.53 -1.09
C LEU A 365 -4.25 -15.05 -1.53
N GLY A 366 -4.79 -14.56 -2.64
CA GLY A 366 -6.09 -15.00 -3.13
C GLY A 366 -6.11 -16.50 -3.50
N ASN A 367 -5.05 -17.00 -4.15
CA ASN A 367 -4.89 -18.43 -4.42
C ASN A 367 -4.68 -19.22 -3.11
N LEU A 368 -3.86 -18.73 -2.18
CA LEU A 368 -3.71 -19.37 -0.88
C LEU A 368 -5.05 -19.49 -0.15
N ALA A 369 -5.85 -18.43 -0.12
CA ALA A 369 -7.16 -18.41 0.51
C ALA A 369 -8.10 -19.45 -0.12
N ARG A 370 -8.12 -19.57 -1.46
CA ARG A 370 -8.89 -20.59 -2.18
C ARG A 370 -8.43 -22.02 -1.87
N MET A 371 -7.12 -22.25 -1.73
CA MET A 371 -6.56 -23.57 -1.40
C MET A 371 -6.73 -23.94 0.08
N SER A 372 -6.93 -22.95 0.96
CA SER A 372 -6.92 -23.13 2.41
C SER A 372 -8.14 -23.89 2.91
N ASN A 373 -7.93 -24.73 3.92
CA ASN A 373 -9.04 -25.31 4.66
C ASN A 373 -9.75 -24.19 5.46
N PRO A 374 -11.09 -24.11 5.48
CA PRO A 374 -11.80 -23.08 6.25
C PRO A 374 -11.47 -23.05 7.75
N LYS A 375 -10.94 -24.14 8.32
CA LYS A 375 -10.49 -24.20 9.71
C LYS A 375 -9.06 -23.69 9.94
N ASN A 376 -8.28 -23.55 8.87
CA ASN A 376 -6.88 -23.11 8.89
C ASN A 376 -6.73 -21.94 7.89
N GLY A 377 -7.24 -20.76 8.26
CA GLY A 377 -7.16 -19.57 7.41
C GLY A 377 -5.71 -19.16 7.14
N PRO A 378 -5.41 -18.49 6.01
CA PRO A 378 -4.06 -18.08 5.69
C PRO A 378 -3.45 -17.15 6.74
N TYR A 379 -2.13 -17.18 6.83
CA TYR A 379 -1.35 -16.16 7.52
C TYR A 379 -0.67 -15.22 6.52
N VAL A 380 -0.32 -14.02 6.98
CA VAL A 380 0.42 -13.05 6.16
C VAL A 380 1.68 -12.60 6.89
N TRP A 381 2.78 -12.55 6.16
CA TRP A 381 3.96 -11.78 6.51
C TRP A 381 3.97 -10.49 5.67
N ASP A 382 3.65 -9.36 6.31
CA ASP A 382 3.50 -8.06 5.66
C ASP A 382 4.77 -7.20 5.82
N TYR A 383 4.86 -6.15 5.01
CA TYR A 383 5.97 -5.20 5.01
C TYR A 383 5.40 -3.78 4.95
N LEU A 384 5.59 -3.02 6.02
CA LEU A 384 5.06 -1.67 6.19
C LEU A 384 6.18 -0.67 6.48
N ALA A 385 7.27 -0.77 5.71
CA ALA A 385 8.46 0.05 5.90
C ALA A 385 9.17 0.36 4.58
N ASN A 386 9.83 1.53 4.56
CA ASN A 386 10.97 1.78 3.70
C ASN A 386 12.23 1.35 4.46
N PHE A 387 12.70 0.11 4.26
CA PHE A 387 13.89 -0.43 4.90
C PHE A 387 15.18 0.28 4.46
N ARG A 388 15.18 0.97 3.32
CA ARG A 388 16.34 1.79 2.96
C ARG A 388 16.53 2.88 4.00
N ASP A 389 15.50 3.66 4.27
CA ASP A 389 15.50 4.86 5.12
C ASP A 389 14.15 4.97 5.84
N TYR A 390 14.15 4.65 7.14
CA TYR A 390 12.93 4.70 7.96
C TYR A 390 12.47 6.13 8.24
N CYS A 391 13.36 7.12 8.09
CA CYS A 391 13.07 8.53 8.37
C CYS A 391 12.53 9.26 7.13
N LEU A 392 12.76 8.76 5.92
CA LEU A 392 12.25 9.39 4.70
C LEU A 392 10.70 9.46 4.71
N PRO A 393 10.10 10.63 4.39
CA PRO A 393 8.65 10.78 4.27
C PRO A 393 8.02 9.74 3.33
N PHE A 394 7.13 8.88 3.81
CA PHE A 394 6.62 7.74 3.04
C PHE A 394 5.11 7.54 3.24
N PRO A 395 4.29 7.46 2.17
CA PRO A 395 2.84 7.61 2.25
C PRO A 395 2.09 6.32 2.65
N ASN A 396 2.37 5.76 3.83
CA ASN A 396 1.84 4.46 4.27
C ASN A 396 0.51 4.52 5.04
N HIS A 397 0.13 5.67 5.61
CA HIS A 397 -0.90 5.74 6.67
C HIS A 397 -2.30 5.30 6.22
N ARG A 398 -2.69 5.55 4.96
CA ARG A 398 -4.04 5.18 4.45
C ARG A 398 -4.11 3.78 3.82
N ILE A 399 -2.98 3.24 3.40
CA ILE A 399 -2.93 2.03 2.56
C ILE A 399 -3.41 0.80 3.33
N PHE A 400 -3.02 0.69 4.60
CA PHE A 400 -3.25 -0.53 5.36
C PHE A 400 -4.74 -0.81 5.63
N ALA A 401 -5.60 0.21 5.68
CA ALA A 401 -7.03 0.00 5.95
C ALA A 401 -7.70 -0.86 4.87
N GLN A 402 -7.41 -0.59 3.60
CA GLN A 402 -7.92 -1.42 2.50
C GLN A 402 -7.24 -2.78 2.44
N THR A 403 -5.94 -2.85 2.75
CA THR A 403 -5.21 -4.12 2.91
C THR A 403 -5.88 -5.00 3.97
N ALA A 404 -6.22 -4.46 5.15
CA ALA A 404 -6.88 -5.20 6.22
C ALA A 404 -8.26 -5.72 5.80
N ARG A 405 -9.04 -4.94 5.02
CA ARG A 405 -10.33 -5.41 4.46
C ARG A 405 -10.14 -6.54 3.46
N TYR A 406 -9.09 -6.48 2.64
CA TYR A 406 -8.74 -7.58 1.75
C TYR A 406 -8.34 -8.84 2.54
N TYR A 407 -7.54 -8.69 3.59
CA TYR A 407 -7.18 -9.80 4.47
C TYR A 407 -8.41 -10.44 5.13
N LYS A 408 -9.36 -9.63 5.60
CA LYS A 408 -10.67 -10.10 6.07
C LYS A 408 -11.42 -10.88 4.99
N ALA A 409 -11.49 -10.37 3.76
CA ALA A 409 -12.16 -11.03 2.64
C ALA A 409 -11.50 -12.36 2.25
N CYS A 410 -10.18 -12.48 2.41
CA CYS A 410 -9.41 -13.70 2.18
C CYS A 410 -9.43 -14.68 3.38
N GLY A 411 -10.14 -14.36 4.46
CA GLY A 411 -10.19 -15.21 5.66
C GLY A 411 -8.85 -15.33 6.39
N VAL A 412 -7.98 -14.32 6.28
CA VAL A 412 -6.70 -14.28 6.98
C VAL A 412 -6.91 -14.36 8.48
N GLU A 413 -6.29 -15.35 9.10
CA GLU A 413 -6.43 -15.63 10.53
C GLU A 413 -5.42 -14.83 11.37
N GLY A 414 -4.34 -14.36 10.73
CA GLY A 414 -3.18 -13.79 11.42
C GLY A 414 -2.21 -13.04 10.51
N VAL A 415 -1.63 -11.97 11.04
CA VAL A 415 -0.65 -11.13 10.36
C VAL A 415 0.56 -10.90 11.27
N SER A 416 1.74 -11.19 10.75
CA SER A 416 3.01 -10.68 11.25
C SER A 416 3.52 -9.63 10.27
N SER A 417 4.07 -8.51 10.74
CA SER A 417 4.54 -7.46 9.85
C SER A 417 5.94 -6.98 10.20
N GLN A 418 6.81 -6.87 9.19
CA GLN A 418 8.00 -6.04 9.26
C GLN A 418 7.61 -4.57 9.08
N ASN A 419 7.47 -3.91 10.23
CA ASN A 419 7.22 -2.48 10.31
C ASN A 419 8.54 -1.71 10.23
N GLN A 420 8.47 -0.38 10.19
CA GLN A 420 9.65 0.46 10.36
C GLN A 420 10.29 0.13 11.71
N PHE A 421 11.49 -0.47 11.68
CA PHE A 421 12.10 -1.01 12.88
C PHE A 421 12.30 0.09 13.92
N SER A 422 12.76 1.26 13.50
CA SER A 422 13.00 2.44 14.31
C SER A 422 11.72 3.22 14.63
N THR A 423 10.78 2.59 15.34
CA THR A 423 9.43 3.14 15.57
C THR A 423 9.43 4.49 16.32
N ILE A 424 10.46 4.81 17.11
CA ILE A 424 10.56 6.09 17.82
C ILE A 424 10.92 7.27 16.90
N VAL A 425 11.77 7.05 15.88
CA VAL A 425 12.34 8.12 15.03
C VAL A 425 11.92 8.06 13.57
N GLY A 426 11.37 6.93 13.12
CA GLY A 426 10.90 6.75 11.76
C GLY A 426 9.67 7.61 11.44
N ASP A 427 9.44 7.83 10.15
CA ASP A 427 8.37 8.69 9.65
C ASP A 427 6.99 8.22 10.09
N MET A 428 6.43 8.91 11.08
CA MET A 428 5.11 8.62 11.66
C MET A 428 4.94 7.14 12.08
N ALA A 429 6.05 6.45 12.37
CA ALA A 429 6.07 4.99 12.60
C ALA A 429 5.18 4.56 13.76
N ALA A 430 5.18 5.31 14.87
CA ALA A 430 4.32 5.05 16.02
C ALA A 430 2.82 5.18 15.69
N MET A 431 2.43 6.13 14.83
CA MET A 431 1.05 6.25 14.35
C MET A 431 0.70 5.06 13.46
N ASN A 432 1.58 4.70 12.53
CA ASN A 432 1.36 3.57 11.61
C ASN A 432 1.22 2.25 12.39
N LEU A 433 2.00 2.04 13.45
CA LEU A 433 1.86 0.88 14.34
C LEU A 433 0.54 0.91 15.13
N TRP A 434 0.12 2.08 15.62
CA TRP A 434 -1.18 2.23 16.29
C TRP A 434 -2.34 1.90 15.35
N LEU A 435 -2.31 2.42 14.11
CA LEU A 435 -3.28 2.12 13.06
C LEU A 435 -3.30 0.64 12.70
N PHE A 436 -2.13 0.01 12.60
CA PHE A 436 -1.98 -1.42 12.35
C PHE A 436 -2.71 -2.26 13.42
N GLY A 437 -2.50 -1.95 14.71
CA GLY A 437 -3.22 -2.61 15.81
C GLY A 437 -4.74 -2.43 15.75
N LYS A 438 -5.21 -1.21 15.46
CA LYS A 438 -6.66 -0.93 15.31
C LYS A 438 -7.29 -1.68 14.15
N LEU A 439 -6.62 -1.72 13.00
CA LEU A 439 -7.16 -2.28 11.77
C LEU A 439 -7.11 -3.81 11.72
N LEU A 440 -6.16 -4.46 12.41
CA LEU A 440 -6.19 -5.92 12.60
C LEU A 440 -7.29 -6.38 13.57
N TRP A 441 -7.69 -5.50 14.50
CA TRP A 441 -8.87 -5.73 15.34
C TRP A 441 -10.16 -5.53 14.54
N ASN A 442 -10.32 -4.35 13.91
CA ASN A 442 -11.48 -4.00 13.10
C ASN A 442 -11.06 -3.42 11.73
N PRO A 443 -11.01 -4.25 10.68
CA PRO A 443 -10.68 -3.81 9.32
C PRO A 443 -11.67 -2.79 8.72
N ASP A 444 -12.90 -2.71 9.23
CA ASP A 444 -13.93 -1.81 8.71
C ASP A 444 -13.89 -0.42 9.36
N ALA A 445 -12.95 -0.18 10.29
CA ALA A 445 -12.79 1.12 10.91
C ALA A 445 -12.47 2.23 9.89
N ASP A 446 -12.93 3.44 10.19
CA ASP A 446 -12.66 4.63 9.38
C ASP A 446 -11.22 5.12 9.64
N ILE A 447 -10.39 5.03 8.61
CA ILE A 447 -8.96 5.36 8.69
C ILE A 447 -8.71 6.85 8.92
N ASP A 448 -9.54 7.74 8.36
CA ASP A 448 -9.37 9.17 8.51
C ASP A 448 -9.77 9.59 9.94
N ALA A 449 -10.85 9.02 10.47
CA ALA A 449 -11.25 9.24 11.86
C ALA A 449 -10.19 8.73 12.86
N LEU A 450 -9.64 7.54 12.62
CA LEU A 450 -8.55 6.99 13.45
C LEU A 450 -7.29 7.86 13.38
N THR A 451 -6.91 8.31 12.19
CA THR A 451 -5.76 9.19 12.00
C THR A 451 -5.97 10.52 12.74
N ASP A 452 -7.14 11.14 12.62
CA ASP A 452 -7.45 12.39 13.32
C ASP A 452 -7.42 12.20 14.85
N GLN A 453 -8.00 11.10 15.34
CA GLN A 453 -7.95 10.76 16.76
C GLN A 453 -6.50 10.68 17.27
N TYR A 454 -5.64 9.93 16.59
CA TYR A 454 -4.24 9.81 16.97
C TYR A 454 -3.52 11.15 16.91
N VAL A 455 -3.64 11.86 15.78
CA VAL A 455 -2.89 13.09 15.51
C VAL A 455 -3.24 14.19 16.52
N TYR A 456 -4.52 14.39 16.82
CA TYR A 456 -4.91 15.42 17.78
C TYR A 456 -4.61 15.05 19.23
N ALA A 457 -4.63 13.76 19.57
CA ALA A 457 -4.20 13.28 20.88
C ALA A 457 -2.68 13.42 21.07
N ALA A 458 -1.88 13.00 20.08
CA ALA A 458 -0.42 13.00 20.13
C ALA A 458 0.19 14.42 20.07
N PHE A 459 -0.34 15.28 19.21
CA PHE A 459 0.26 16.57 18.88
C PHE A 459 -0.57 17.79 19.34
N GLY A 460 -1.73 17.56 19.95
CA GLY A 460 -2.66 18.62 20.33
C GLY A 460 -3.29 19.35 19.14
N PRO A 461 -4.16 20.34 19.35
CA PRO A 461 -4.93 20.96 18.26
C PRO A 461 -4.07 21.67 17.20
N ARG A 462 -3.07 22.46 17.63
CA ARG A 462 -2.20 23.23 16.72
C ARG A 462 -1.17 22.35 16.03
N GLY A 463 -0.46 21.52 16.80
CA GLY A 463 0.51 20.57 16.25
C GLY A 463 -0.17 19.55 15.33
N GLY A 464 -1.33 19.03 15.75
CA GLY A 464 -2.10 18.07 14.98
C GLY A 464 -2.57 18.60 13.62
N ARG A 465 -3.02 19.86 13.54
CA ARG A 465 -3.35 20.47 12.24
C ARG A 465 -2.16 20.48 11.28
N ALA A 466 -0.97 20.81 11.78
CA ALA A 466 0.24 20.86 10.96
C ALA A 466 0.73 19.46 10.55
N ILE A 467 0.59 18.46 11.42
CA ILE A 467 0.83 17.05 11.06
C ILE A 467 -0.19 16.56 10.03
N LYS A 468 -1.46 16.95 10.12
CA LYS A 468 -2.47 16.60 9.13
C LYS A 468 -2.14 17.17 7.75
N GLU A 469 -1.69 18.43 7.69
CA GLU A 469 -1.19 19.05 6.45
C GLU A 469 -0.03 18.24 5.84
N TYR A 470 0.92 17.80 6.67
CA TYR A 470 2.01 16.92 6.23
C TYR A 470 1.49 15.59 5.63
N LEU A 471 0.58 14.90 6.33
CA LEU A 471 0.01 13.64 5.86
C LEU A 471 -0.82 13.79 4.58
N ASP A 472 -1.52 14.91 4.42
CA ASP A 472 -2.31 15.21 3.22
C ASP A 472 -1.41 15.53 2.01
N LEU A 473 -0.26 16.19 2.22
CA LEU A 473 0.74 16.39 1.17
C LEU A 473 1.34 15.05 0.69
N LEU A 474 1.63 14.13 1.62
CA LEU A 474 2.13 12.79 1.28
C LEU A 474 1.10 11.98 0.48
N GLU A 475 -0.16 11.98 0.92
CA GLU A 475 -1.21 11.27 0.20
C GLU A 475 -1.46 11.88 -1.19
N HIS A 476 -1.44 13.21 -1.29
CA HIS A 476 -1.57 13.88 -2.56
C HIS A 476 -0.41 13.55 -3.51
N ALA A 477 0.82 13.50 -3.00
CA ALA A 477 1.99 13.07 -3.78
C ALA A 477 1.84 11.65 -4.31
N ARG A 478 1.33 10.71 -3.49
CA ARG A 478 1.02 9.33 -3.89
C ARG A 478 -0.01 9.27 -5.02
N LEU A 479 -1.07 10.10 -4.93
CA LEU A 479 -2.18 10.15 -5.90
C LEU A 479 -1.90 11.01 -7.15
N ARG A 480 -0.79 11.75 -7.19
CA ARG A 480 -0.46 12.64 -8.30
C ARG A 480 -0.17 11.89 -9.59
N GLN A 481 0.38 10.67 -9.51
CA GLN A 481 0.74 9.85 -10.66
C GLN A 481 0.62 8.34 -10.37
N ARG A 482 -0.33 7.66 -11.03
CA ARG A 482 -0.72 6.26 -10.77
C ARG A 482 0.43 5.25 -10.80
N TRP A 483 1.36 5.40 -11.74
CA TRP A 483 2.43 4.41 -11.99
C TRP A 483 3.70 4.67 -11.21
N THR A 484 3.63 5.44 -10.13
CA THR A 484 4.77 5.71 -9.25
C THR A 484 5.04 4.49 -8.40
N TRP A 485 6.30 4.02 -8.39
CA TRP A 485 6.67 2.83 -7.63
C TRP A 485 7.18 3.21 -6.24
N PHE A 486 6.56 2.65 -5.20
CA PHE A 486 7.01 2.77 -3.82
C PHE A 486 7.51 1.40 -3.36
N GLY A 487 8.80 1.13 -3.56
CA GLY A 487 9.43 -0.10 -3.09
C GLY A 487 9.71 -0.08 -1.58
N CYS A 488 10.08 -1.24 -1.05
CA CYS A 488 10.57 -1.37 0.33
C CYS A 488 11.99 -0.77 0.55
N TYR A 489 12.68 -0.35 -0.51
CA TYR A 489 14.05 0.17 -0.44
C TYR A 489 14.22 1.44 -1.28
N VAL A 490 13.37 2.43 -1.04
CA VAL A 490 13.40 3.73 -1.72
C VAL A 490 14.49 4.62 -1.12
N GLY A 491 15.41 5.09 -1.96
CA GLY A 491 16.56 5.90 -1.53
C GLY A 491 16.26 7.38 -1.34
N ASP A 492 15.31 7.94 -2.09
CA ASP A 492 14.96 9.36 -2.03
C ASP A 492 13.50 9.62 -2.42
N SER A 493 13.05 10.86 -2.22
CA SER A 493 11.68 11.28 -2.50
C SER A 493 11.44 11.92 -3.87
N SER A 494 12.45 12.01 -4.74
CA SER A 494 12.41 12.80 -5.99
C SER A 494 11.40 12.33 -7.04
N HIS A 495 10.94 11.08 -6.95
CA HIS A 495 10.00 10.48 -7.89
C HIS A 495 8.52 10.64 -7.48
N TYR A 496 8.23 11.05 -6.23
CA TYR A 496 6.85 11.32 -5.76
C TYR A 496 6.67 12.71 -5.14
N LEU A 497 7.68 13.29 -4.48
CA LEU A 497 7.64 14.67 -3.96
C LEU A 497 8.23 15.67 -4.94
N THR A 498 7.43 16.66 -5.31
CA THR A 498 7.93 17.85 -5.99
C THR A 498 8.80 18.68 -5.05
N ALA A 499 9.63 19.55 -5.61
CA ALA A 499 10.46 20.45 -4.80
C ALA A 499 9.61 21.43 -3.96
N GLU A 500 8.43 21.82 -4.46
CA GLU A 500 7.47 22.65 -3.71
C GLU A 500 6.83 21.88 -2.54
N ASP A 501 6.50 20.59 -2.73
CA ASP A 501 6.02 19.72 -1.66
C ASP A 501 7.05 19.64 -0.54
N CYS A 502 8.33 19.46 -0.85
CA CYS A 502 9.40 19.39 0.15
C CYS A 502 9.44 20.64 1.05
N VAL A 503 9.29 21.84 0.47
CA VAL A 503 9.24 23.08 1.25
C VAL A 503 7.99 23.15 2.13
N LYS A 504 6.82 22.78 1.59
CA LYS A 504 5.56 22.75 2.34
C LYS A 504 5.61 21.75 3.50
N ILE A 505 6.18 20.57 3.28
CA ILE A 505 6.38 19.53 4.29
C ILE A 505 7.29 20.01 5.41
N LEU A 506 8.47 20.55 5.09
CA LEU A 506 9.40 21.07 6.10
C LEU A 506 8.74 22.18 6.94
N ARG A 507 8.03 23.10 6.29
CA ARG A 507 7.26 24.16 6.96
C ARG A 507 6.18 23.59 7.88
N ALA A 508 5.40 22.60 7.43
CA ALA A 508 4.36 21.98 8.23
C ALA A 508 4.94 21.31 9.49
N LEU A 509 6.06 20.61 9.37
CA LEU A 509 6.73 19.96 10.50
C LEU A 509 7.38 20.97 11.47
N ASP A 510 7.94 22.06 10.97
CA ASP A 510 8.39 23.18 11.82
C ASP A 510 7.21 23.82 12.57
N ASN A 511 6.07 24.01 11.91
CA ASN A 511 4.86 24.51 12.52
C ASN A 511 4.31 23.56 13.59
N ALA A 512 4.44 22.24 13.40
CA ALA A 512 4.05 21.25 14.41
C ALA A 512 4.92 21.39 15.68
N VAL A 513 6.24 21.55 15.52
CA VAL A 513 7.15 21.79 16.65
C VAL A 513 6.86 23.14 17.33
N ALA A 514 6.58 24.19 16.57
CA ALA A 514 6.23 25.49 17.14
C ALA A 514 4.86 25.46 17.87
N GLY A 515 3.86 24.82 17.26
CA GLY A 515 2.50 24.72 17.77
C GLY A 515 2.34 23.85 19.02
N THR A 516 3.38 23.08 19.39
CA THR A 516 3.43 22.24 20.59
C THR A 516 4.29 22.83 21.71
N ARG A 517 4.87 24.03 21.54
CA ARG A 517 5.59 24.73 22.61
C ARG A 517 4.61 25.39 23.59
N GLY A 518 4.86 25.28 24.90
CA GLY A 518 4.18 26.08 25.93
C GLY A 518 2.70 25.73 26.22
N GLY A 519 2.28 24.47 26.01
CA GLY A 519 0.96 23.97 26.44
C GLY A 519 1.02 23.13 27.72
N HIS A 520 -0.07 22.99 28.49
CA HIS A 520 -0.07 22.33 29.81
C HIS A 520 0.44 20.86 29.89
N THR A 521 0.65 20.17 28.75
CA THR A 521 1.34 18.85 28.63
C THR A 521 2.81 18.97 28.19
N GLU A 522 3.45 20.06 28.63
CA GLU A 522 4.45 20.90 27.95
C GLU A 522 5.75 20.26 27.40
N ASN A 523 6.03 19.01 27.74
CA ASN A 523 7.29 18.37 27.35
C ASN A 523 7.11 17.21 26.36
N LYS A 524 6.02 16.43 26.44
CA LYS A 524 5.92 15.18 25.66
C LYS A 524 5.36 15.36 24.24
N ASN A 525 4.32 16.16 24.04
CA ASN A 525 3.79 16.47 22.70
C ASN A 525 4.87 17.15 21.83
N ASN A 526 5.69 18.00 22.44
CA ASN A 526 6.80 18.65 21.73
C ASN A 526 7.90 17.67 21.35
N VAL A 527 8.22 16.68 22.20
CA VAL A 527 9.14 15.58 21.85
C VAL A 527 8.62 14.80 20.66
N LEU A 528 7.33 14.44 20.63
CA LEU A 528 6.73 13.76 19.47
C LEU A 528 6.80 14.60 18.20
N ALA A 529 6.48 15.90 18.28
CA ALA A 529 6.59 16.79 17.13
C ALA A 529 8.03 16.91 16.62
N ARG A 530 9.04 16.91 17.52
CA ARG A 530 10.46 16.91 17.14
C ARG A 530 10.87 15.60 16.46
N ARG A 531 10.39 14.45 16.96
CA ARG A 531 10.57 13.14 16.32
C ARG A 531 9.98 13.13 14.91
N ALA A 532 8.73 13.57 14.75
CA ALA A 532 8.09 13.68 13.42
C ALA A 532 8.86 14.62 12.47
N ARG A 533 9.43 15.73 12.97
CA ARG A 533 10.22 16.65 12.15
C ARG A 533 11.52 16.04 11.60
N ILE A 534 12.04 14.95 12.19
CA ILE A 534 13.24 14.26 11.65
C ILE A 534 13.03 13.92 10.17
N ALA A 535 11.85 13.45 9.79
CA ALA A 535 11.53 13.13 8.40
C ALA A 535 11.64 14.32 7.45
N GLY A 536 11.14 15.49 7.87
CA GLY A 536 11.27 16.73 7.12
C GLY A 536 12.72 17.21 6.99
N LEU A 537 13.53 17.05 8.04
CA LEU A 537 14.94 17.43 8.01
C LEU A 537 15.75 16.49 7.12
N ASP A 538 15.48 15.18 7.21
CA ASP A 538 16.12 14.16 6.40
C ASP A 538 15.84 14.41 4.90
N MET A 539 14.57 14.55 4.54
CA MET A 539 14.15 14.92 3.20
C MET A 539 14.75 16.25 2.74
N ALA A 540 14.83 17.26 3.60
CA ALA A 540 15.39 18.56 3.22
C ALA A 540 16.90 18.49 2.94
N LEU A 541 17.63 17.64 3.66
CA LEU A 541 19.04 17.36 3.36
C LEU A 541 19.20 16.64 2.02
N GLN A 542 18.32 15.67 1.74
CA GLN A 542 18.33 14.94 0.47
C GLN A 542 17.97 15.80 -0.75
N ARG A 543 17.09 16.79 -0.54
CA ARG A 543 16.45 17.60 -1.60
C ARG A 543 16.86 19.07 -1.57
N TYR A 544 17.93 19.41 -0.85
CA TYR A 544 18.30 20.79 -0.54
C TYR A 544 18.38 21.68 -1.80
N ASN A 545 19.13 21.23 -2.81
CA ASN A 545 19.34 22.01 -4.04
C ASN A 545 18.02 22.20 -4.82
N ASP A 546 17.14 21.21 -4.81
CA ASP A 546 15.82 21.33 -5.45
C ASP A 546 14.93 22.37 -4.75
N MET A 547 15.08 22.54 -3.43
CA MET A 547 14.21 23.38 -2.59
C MET A 547 14.54 24.88 -2.66
N ILE A 548 15.72 25.28 -3.14
CA ILE A 548 16.19 26.67 -3.09
C ILE A 548 15.22 27.63 -3.81
N GLU A 549 14.87 27.35 -5.06
CA GLU A 549 13.96 28.20 -5.84
C GLU A 549 12.51 28.16 -5.31
N PRO A 550 11.90 26.99 -5.05
CA PRO A 550 10.57 26.92 -4.45
C PRO A 550 10.48 27.61 -3.08
N ALA A 551 11.53 27.54 -2.26
CA ALA A 551 11.55 28.22 -0.96
C ALA A 551 11.46 29.75 -1.12
N GLN A 552 12.23 30.30 -2.07
CA GLN A 552 12.15 31.73 -2.41
C GLN A 552 10.75 32.11 -2.91
N LYS A 553 10.20 31.34 -3.86
CA LYS A 553 8.84 31.54 -4.41
C LYS A 553 7.76 31.49 -3.34
N LEU A 554 7.87 30.59 -2.37
CA LEU A 554 6.92 30.41 -1.27
C LEU A 554 7.17 31.35 -0.08
N GLY A 555 8.19 32.21 -0.13
CA GLY A 555 8.58 33.06 1.01
C GLY A 555 9.04 32.27 2.23
N TYR A 556 9.55 31.04 2.05
CA TYR A 556 10.15 30.24 3.11
C TYR A 556 11.65 30.56 3.22
N LYS A 557 12.11 30.90 4.42
CA LYS A 557 13.55 31.06 4.69
C LYS A 557 14.17 29.68 4.89
N LEU A 558 14.65 29.08 3.81
CA LEU A 558 15.38 27.81 3.85
C LEU A 558 16.67 27.98 4.68
N PRO A 559 16.86 27.25 5.80
CA PRO A 559 18.10 27.30 6.57
C PRO A 559 19.28 26.75 5.76
N PRO A 560 20.53 27.19 6.02
CA PRO A 560 21.71 26.55 5.44
C PRO A 560 21.74 25.04 5.68
N ARG A 561 22.18 24.26 4.70
CA ARG A 561 22.24 22.78 4.79
C ARG A 561 23.09 22.27 5.96
N GLU A 562 24.10 23.02 6.38
CA GLU A 562 24.94 22.72 7.54
C GLU A 562 24.16 22.86 8.86
N ASP A 563 23.25 23.83 8.95
CA ASP A 563 22.37 24.02 10.10
C ASP A 563 21.27 22.95 10.12
N LEU A 564 20.72 22.59 8.96
CA LEU A 564 19.79 21.46 8.83
C LEU A 564 20.44 20.16 9.30
N LEU A 565 21.69 19.89 8.90
CA LEU A 565 22.44 18.71 9.33
C LEU A 565 22.66 18.71 10.85
N ARG A 566 23.05 19.85 11.43
CA ARG A 566 23.22 19.98 12.90
C ARG A 566 21.90 19.72 13.63
N LEU A 567 20.79 20.22 13.10
CA LEU A 567 19.46 20.03 13.69
C LEU A 567 18.98 18.58 13.57
N TRP A 568 19.19 17.94 12.41
CA TRP A 568 18.87 16.53 12.19
C TRP A 568 19.66 15.63 13.15
N LYS A 569 20.98 15.82 13.24
CA LYS A 569 21.86 15.07 14.16
C LYS A 569 21.43 15.23 15.61
N SER A 570 21.20 16.47 16.06
CA SER A 570 20.80 16.71 17.45
C SER A 570 19.41 16.15 17.78
N SER A 571 18.49 16.14 16.81
CA SER A 571 17.16 15.56 17.00
C SER A 571 17.20 14.03 17.12
N LEU A 572 18.03 13.37 16.31
CA LEU A 572 18.28 11.93 16.43
C LEU A 572 19.00 11.58 17.73
N GLN A 573 20.05 12.33 18.08
CA GLN A 573 20.81 12.08 19.30
C GLN A 573 19.92 12.22 20.55
N ASP A 574 19.07 13.26 20.63
CA ASP A 574 18.10 13.39 21.75
C ASP A 574 17.14 12.19 21.81
N ALA A 575 16.74 11.62 20.67
CA ALA A 575 15.91 10.42 20.67
C ALA A 575 16.68 9.15 21.09
N PHE A 576 17.93 8.98 20.65
CA PHE A 576 18.79 7.86 21.07
C PHE A 576 19.12 7.93 22.56
N ASP A 577 19.41 9.12 23.09
CA ASP A 577 19.63 9.35 24.52
C ASP A 577 18.37 9.03 25.36
N ARG A 578 17.19 9.03 24.73
CA ARG A 578 15.91 8.62 25.30
C ARG A 578 15.56 7.14 25.06
N GLY A 579 16.48 6.35 24.50
CA GLY A 579 16.34 4.90 24.36
C GLY A 579 15.95 4.39 22.98
N ALA A 580 15.97 5.23 21.93
CA ALA A 580 15.77 4.74 20.57
C ALA A 580 16.94 3.88 20.07
N CYS A 581 16.65 2.85 19.24
CA CYS A 581 17.55 1.74 18.88
C CYS A 581 18.78 2.10 18.04
N GLY A 582 18.96 3.36 17.64
CA GLY A 582 20.13 3.84 16.89
C GLY A 582 20.09 3.56 15.38
N GLU A 583 19.26 2.61 14.95
CA GLU A 583 19.04 2.29 13.54
C GLU A 583 18.12 3.35 12.91
N ILE A 584 18.36 3.74 11.66
CA ILE A 584 17.48 4.64 10.87
C ILE A 584 17.24 4.13 9.44
N GLY A 585 17.70 2.93 9.14
CA GLY A 585 17.41 2.11 7.96
C GLY A 585 17.98 0.71 8.22
N GLU A 586 17.56 -0.32 7.50
CA GLU A 586 17.94 -1.72 7.76
C GLU A 586 19.46 -1.91 7.80
N GLY A 587 19.98 -2.16 9.01
CA GLY A 587 21.41 -2.26 9.27
C GLY A 587 22.21 -0.96 9.03
N GLN A 588 21.56 0.21 9.09
CA GLN A 588 22.15 1.53 8.87
C GLN A 588 21.89 2.46 10.08
N GLY A 589 22.95 3.09 10.59
CA GLY A 589 22.86 4.09 11.66
C GLY A 589 23.04 5.53 11.15
N MET A 590 22.94 6.49 12.08
CA MET A 590 23.11 7.93 11.81
C MET A 590 24.38 8.27 11.02
N GLN A 591 25.50 7.59 11.31
CA GLN A 591 26.79 7.87 10.68
C GLN A 591 26.81 7.53 9.18
N ASN A 592 26.07 6.49 8.77
CA ASN A 592 25.96 6.10 7.36
C ASN A 592 25.30 7.21 6.53
N TYR A 593 24.25 7.81 7.08
CA TYR A 593 23.49 8.90 6.47
C TYR A 593 24.25 10.22 6.49
N GLU A 594 24.85 10.57 7.63
CA GLU A 594 25.70 11.75 7.75
C GLU A 594 26.80 11.76 6.67
N LYS A 595 27.45 10.61 6.44
CA LYS A 595 28.46 10.49 5.38
C LYS A 595 27.90 10.79 3.99
N ARG A 596 26.68 10.34 3.68
CA ARG A 596 26.01 10.63 2.40
C ARG A 596 25.69 12.12 2.27
N PHE A 597 25.14 12.74 3.32
CA PHE A 597 24.85 14.17 3.32
C PHE A 597 26.11 15.02 3.16
N LEU A 598 27.16 14.75 3.93
CA LEU A 598 28.44 15.44 3.80
C LEU A 598 29.08 15.24 2.42
N GLY A 599 29.00 14.03 1.85
CA GLY A 599 29.43 13.79 0.47
C GLY A 599 28.65 14.63 -0.55
N SER A 600 27.34 14.80 -0.33
CA SER A 600 26.51 15.68 -1.17
C SER A 600 26.84 17.17 -1.04
N PHE A 601 27.55 17.58 0.01
CA PHE A 601 27.96 18.97 0.19
C PHE A 601 29.15 19.37 -0.68
N GLU A 602 29.82 18.42 -1.32
CA GLU A 602 30.81 18.70 -2.36
C GLU A 602 30.18 19.40 -3.57
N SER A 603 28.89 19.14 -3.85
CA SER A 603 28.10 19.89 -4.81
C SER A 603 27.78 21.29 -4.28
N PRO A 604 27.83 22.34 -5.11
CA PRO A 604 27.48 23.69 -4.68
C PRO A 604 26.00 23.76 -4.24
N ALA A 605 25.73 24.61 -3.26
CA ALA A 605 24.37 24.90 -2.76
C ALA A 605 23.63 25.85 -3.71
N GLU A 606 23.37 25.36 -4.92
CA GLU A 606 22.72 26.10 -6.00
C GLU A 606 21.47 25.35 -6.50
N PRO A 607 20.48 26.06 -7.08
CA PRO A 607 19.33 25.42 -7.68
C PRO A 607 19.74 24.34 -8.69
N THR A 608 19.11 23.17 -8.62
CA THR A 608 19.40 22.09 -9.56
C THR A 608 19.03 22.50 -10.99
N LYS A 609 20.01 22.48 -11.90
CA LYS A 609 19.83 22.75 -13.33
C LYS A 609 19.96 21.47 -14.14
N TYR A 610 19.09 21.32 -15.13
CA TYR A 610 19.13 20.18 -16.04
C TYR A 610 19.68 20.62 -17.40
N PRO A 611 20.64 19.89 -17.99
CA PRO A 611 21.25 20.26 -19.27
C PRO A 611 20.29 20.17 -20.46
N ARG A 612 19.26 19.31 -20.36
CA ARG A 612 18.19 19.03 -21.35
C ARG A 612 18.38 19.67 -22.75
N ARG A 613 19.12 18.99 -23.63
CA ARG A 613 19.36 19.44 -25.02
C ARG A 613 18.19 19.23 -25.99
N SER A 614 17.20 18.42 -25.61
CA SER A 614 16.10 18.01 -26.49
C SER A 614 14.72 18.44 -25.94
N ALA A 615 13.75 18.66 -26.83
CA ALA A 615 12.32 18.80 -26.48
C ALA A 615 11.55 17.48 -26.68
N VAL A 616 12.03 16.65 -27.60
CA VAL A 616 11.51 15.31 -27.85
C VAL A 616 12.68 14.39 -28.10
N ILE A 617 12.66 13.19 -27.51
CA ILE A 617 13.59 12.11 -27.80
C ILE A 617 12.77 10.95 -28.32
N SER A 618 12.87 10.67 -29.63
CA SER A 618 12.22 9.51 -30.26
C SER A 618 13.25 8.40 -30.42
N VAL A 619 13.04 7.30 -29.69
CA VAL A 619 13.94 6.13 -29.68
C VAL A 619 13.32 5.04 -30.54
N PRO A 620 13.75 4.89 -31.80
CA PRO A 620 13.27 3.83 -32.68
C PRO A 620 13.84 2.47 -32.26
N ALA A 621 13.26 1.39 -32.81
CA ALA A 621 13.73 0.01 -32.64
C ALA A 621 15.25 -0.09 -32.61
N ALA A 622 15.94 0.37 -33.66
CA ALA A 622 17.40 0.30 -33.83
C ALA A 622 18.24 0.86 -32.66
N LYS A 623 17.71 1.77 -31.84
CA LYS A 623 18.42 2.37 -30.69
C LYS A 623 18.08 1.71 -29.34
N MET A 624 17.07 0.85 -29.30
CA MET A 624 16.72 0.11 -28.09
C MET A 624 17.69 -1.06 -27.85
N THR A 625 17.93 -1.37 -26.59
CA THR A 625 18.77 -2.48 -26.11
C THR A 625 17.97 -3.34 -25.14
N GLY A 626 18.39 -4.58 -24.89
CA GLY A 626 17.72 -5.38 -23.87
C GLY A 626 18.29 -6.77 -23.63
N GLY A 627 17.50 -7.61 -22.97
CA GLY A 627 17.87 -8.94 -22.51
C GLY A 627 18.09 -9.97 -23.63
N THR A 628 18.51 -11.18 -23.26
CA THR A 628 18.85 -12.26 -24.20
C THR A 628 17.68 -12.73 -25.07
N ARG A 629 16.43 -12.49 -24.66
CA ARG A 629 15.22 -12.80 -25.44
C ARG A 629 14.79 -11.68 -26.38
N MET A 630 15.44 -10.51 -26.33
CA MET A 630 15.14 -9.43 -27.26
C MET A 630 15.62 -9.77 -28.67
N THR A 631 14.73 -9.62 -29.64
CA THR A 631 15.00 -9.70 -31.07
C THR A 631 14.51 -8.45 -31.78
N ARG A 632 15.00 -8.20 -33.00
CA ARG A 632 14.50 -7.12 -33.87
C ARG A 632 13.67 -7.74 -34.98
N GLN A 633 12.54 -7.11 -35.27
CA GLN A 633 11.55 -7.59 -36.21
C GLN A 633 11.06 -6.44 -37.10
N LYS A 634 10.32 -6.79 -38.15
CA LYS A 634 9.75 -5.83 -39.10
C LYS A 634 8.40 -6.33 -39.60
N ASP A 635 7.37 -5.49 -39.48
CA ASP A 635 6.04 -5.75 -40.02
C ASP A 635 6.06 -5.66 -41.57
N PRO A 636 5.05 -6.23 -42.27
CA PRO A 636 4.97 -6.15 -43.74
C PRO A 636 4.91 -4.73 -44.30
N ASP A 637 4.39 -3.77 -43.53
CA ASP A 637 4.34 -2.34 -43.88
C ASP A 637 5.69 -1.62 -43.71
N GLY A 638 6.71 -2.34 -43.22
CA GLY A 638 8.05 -1.83 -42.96
C GLY A 638 8.26 -1.27 -41.56
N THR A 639 7.27 -1.31 -40.67
CA THR A 639 7.41 -0.88 -39.27
C THR A 639 8.42 -1.78 -38.55
N GLU A 640 9.54 -1.20 -38.12
CA GLU A 640 10.55 -1.89 -37.30
C GLU A 640 10.17 -1.86 -35.81
N TYR A 641 10.41 -2.96 -35.11
CA TYR A 641 10.15 -3.09 -33.67
C TYR A 641 11.12 -4.07 -33.02
N CYS A 642 11.22 -4.01 -31.68
CA CYS A 642 11.86 -5.03 -30.88
C CYS A 642 10.79 -5.98 -30.32
N GLN A 643 11.11 -7.27 -30.18
CA GLN A 643 10.20 -8.29 -29.67
C GLN A 643 10.93 -9.21 -28.69
N PHE A 644 10.25 -9.62 -27.62
CA PHE A 644 10.60 -10.83 -26.88
C PHE A 644 9.38 -11.76 -26.77
N LYS A 645 9.65 -13.04 -26.53
CA LYS A 645 8.65 -14.07 -26.22
C LYS A 645 9.13 -14.85 -24.99
N VAL A 646 8.25 -15.05 -24.03
CA VAL A 646 8.52 -15.79 -22.80
C VAL A 646 7.49 -16.90 -22.67
N ASN A 647 7.96 -18.12 -22.42
CA ASN A 647 7.10 -19.26 -22.16
C ASN A 647 7.09 -19.53 -20.65
N LEU A 648 5.97 -19.31 -19.97
CA LEU A 648 5.89 -19.61 -18.53
C LEU A 648 5.91 -21.13 -18.24
N ALA A 649 5.79 -21.97 -19.27
CA ALA A 649 5.95 -23.41 -19.18
C ALA A 649 7.29 -23.87 -19.80
N GLY A 650 8.26 -24.23 -18.95
CA GLY A 650 9.51 -24.87 -19.38
C GLY A 650 10.71 -23.94 -19.60
N GLU A 651 10.56 -22.63 -19.40
CA GLU A 651 11.71 -21.72 -19.22
C GLU A 651 12.23 -21.88 -17.79
N LEU A 652 13.50 -22.26 -17.65
CA LEU A 652 14.15 -22.54 -16.36
C LEU A 652 14.96 -21.33 -15.85
N GLU A 653 15.06 -20.27 -16.65
CA GLU A 653 15.61 -19.00 -16.22
C GLU A 653 14.62 -18.22 -15.34
N ASN A 654 15.14 -17.39 -14.43
CA ASN A 654 14.31 -16.45 -13.69
C ASN A 654 13.66 -15.45 -14.66
N THR A 655 12.35 -15.60 -14.86
CA THR A 655 11.53 -14.77 -15.75
C THR A 655 10.94 -13.54 -15.05
N TRP A 656 11.06 -13.44 -13.72
CA TRP A 656 10.53 -12.31 -12.98
C TRP A 656 11.45 -11.11 -13.08
N MET A 657 10.95 -10.02 -13.67
CA MET A 657 11.58 -8.69 -13.68
C MET A 657 13.09 -8.74 -13.93
N ASN A 658 13.52 -9.58 -14.86
CA ASN A 658 14.92 -9.88 -15.11
C ASN A 658 15.40 -9.15 -16.37
N PRO A 659 16.13 -8.02 -16.23
CA PRO A 659 16.53 -7.20 -17.37
C PRO A 659 17.50 -7.92 -18.31
N ALA A 660 18.24 -8.90 -17.80
CA ALA A 660 19.16 -9.69 -18.61
C ALA A 660 18.45 -10.76 -19.45
N PHE A 661 17.21 -11.12 -19.10
CA PHE A 661 16.46 -12.18 -19.76
C PHE A 661 15.46 -11.64 -20.80
N ALA A 662 14.38 -11.00 -20.37
CA ALA A 662 13.26 -10.61 -21.24
C ALA A 662 12.87 -9.15 -21.02
N GLU A 663 13.67 -8.27 -21.63
CA GLU A 663 13.52 -6.82 -21.50
C GLU A 663 13.83 -6.11 -22.81
N ILE A 664 13.16 -4.99 -23.06
CA ILE A 664 13.46 -4.02 -24.11
C ILE A 664 13.48 -2.64 -23.47
N GLY A 665 14.54 -1.87 -23.70
CA GLY A 665 14.67 -0.56 -23.05
C GLY A 665 15.64 0.40 -23.70
N TYR A 666 15.74 1.57 -23.06
CA TYR A 666 16.57 2.70 -23.46
C TYR A 666 17.15 3.38 -22.22
N THR A 667 18.45 3.63 -22.25
CA THR A 667 19.13 4.41 -21.22
C THR A 667 19.33 5.84 -21.72
N ILE A 668 18.89 6.82 -20.92
CA ILE A 668 18.98 8.24 -21.28
C ILE A 668 20.43 8.73 -21.32
N ASP A 669 20.70 9.64 -22.25
CA ASP A 669 21.98 10.38 -22.34
C ASP A 669 22.06 11.44 -21.22
N ASP A 670 23.24 11.61 -20.63
CA ASP A 670 23.51 12.61 -19.58
C ASP A 670 23.10 14.03 -20.01
N ALA A 671 23.27 14.39 -21.29
CA ALA A 671 22.89 15.70 -21.83
C ALA A 671 21.37 15.92 -21.94
N ASP A 672 20.59 14.86 -21.74
CA ASP A 672 19.13 14.87 -21.77
C ASP A 672 18.50 14.58 -20.40
N ALA A 673 19.30 14.46 -19.32
CA ALA A 673 18.76 14.35 -17.97
C ALA A 673 17.82 15.54 -17.66
N GLY A 674 16.70 15.27 -16.99
CA GLY A 674 15.66 16.28 -16.75
C GLY A 674 14.26 15.70 -16.53
N TRP A 675 13.26 16.58 -16.57
CA TRP A 675 11.85 16.20 -16.49
C TRP A 675 11.30 15.83 -17.86
N TRP A 676 10.62 14.68 -17.93
CA TRP A 676 10.08 14.11 -19.15
C TRP A 676 8.73 13.46 -18.90
N TYR A 677 7.81 13.58 -19.85
CA TYR A 677 6.77 12.58 -20.00
C TYR A 677 7.32 11.38 -20.76
N VAL A 678 7.14 10.19 -20.22
CA VAL A 678 7.75 8.96 -20.75
C VAL A 678 6.68 8.09 -21.38
N PHE A 679 6.87 7.75 -22.65
CA PHE A 679 5.95 6.92 -23.44
C PHE A 679 6.65 5.69 -24.01
N ALA A 680 5.90 4.62 -24.20
CA ALA A 680 6.31 3.46 -24.98
C ALA A 680 5.15 3.01 -25.87
N THR A 681 5.45 2.74 -27.15
CA THR A 681 4.47 2.19 -28.09
C THR A 681 4.65 0.68 -28.18
N VAL A 682 3.67 -0.07 -27.70
CA VAL A 682 3.72 -1.53 -27.52
C VAL A 682 2.63 -2.25 -28.28
N ARG A 683 2.83 -3.53 -28.59
CA ARG A 683 1.80 -4.45 -29.10
C ARG A 683 1.99 -5.79 -28.39
N ILE A 684 0.98 -6.23 -27.65
CA ILE A 684 1.06 -7.40 -26.77
C ILE A 684 -0.22 -8.21 -26.91
N SER A 685 -0.07 -9.52 -27.12
CA SER A 685 -1.18 -10.49 -27.11
C SER A 685 -1.01 -11.44 -25.92
N SER A 686 -2.09 -11.62 -25.16
CA SER A 686 -2.14 -12.58 -24.05
C SER A 686 -2.66 -13.95 -24.50
N THR A 687 -2.35 -15.00 -23.77
CA THR A 687 -2.95 -16.32 -23.99
C THR A 687 -4.36 -16.45 -23.38
N VAL A 688 -4.71 -15.56 -22.45
CA VAL A 688 -6.02 -15.49 -21.77
C VAL A 688 -6.87 -14.32 -22.29
N ALA A 689 -8.19 -14.36 -22.06
CA ALA A 689 -9.14 -13.38 -22.61
C ALA A 689 -8.80 -11.93 -22.22
N LEU A 690 -8.37 -11.72 -20.98
CA LEU A 690 -7.85 -10.48 -20.44
C LEU A 690 -6.78 -10.83 -19.41
N ASP A 691 -5.59 -10.25 -19.59
CA ASP A 691 -4.50 -10.30 -18.64
C ASP A 691 -4.26 -8.87 -18.15
N GLU A 692 -4.37 -8.67 -16.84
CA GLU A 692 -4.25 -7.35 -16.20
C GLU A 692 -2.81 -6.82 -16.22
N ALA A 693 -1.81 -7.70 -16.37
CA ALA A 693 -0.40 -7.36 -16.34
C ALA A 693 0.43 -8.27 -17.26
N ALA A 694 0.01 -8.32 -18.53
CA ALA A 694 0.67 -9.09 -19.59
C ALA A 694 2.12 -8.64 -19.85
N ALA A 695 2.41 -7.37 -19.56
CA ALA A 695 3.74 -6.82 -19.51
C ALA A 695 3.79 -5.70 -18.46
N TYR A 696 5.00 -5.25 -18.16
CA TYR A 696 5.25 -4.08 -17.34
C TYR A 696 6.10 -3.09 -18.14
N ALA A 697 5.87 -1.80 -17.92
CA ALA A 697 6.81 -0.76 -18.31
C ALA A 697 7.21 0.05 -17.09
N GLY A 698 8.47 0.42 -17.01
CA GLY A 698 8.95 1.13 -15.84
C GLY A 698 10.27 1.83 -16.05
N ILE A 699 10.80 2.35 -14.93
CA ILE A 699 12.05 3.10 -14.91
C ILE A 699 12.91 2.61 -13.76
N TYR A 700 14.10 2.17 -14.13
CA TYR A 700 15.21 2.02 -13.21
C TYR A 700 16.12 3.24 -13.28
N GLN A 701 16.46 3.80 -12.13
CA GLN A 701 17.19 5.05 -12.04
C GLN A 701 18.30 4.95 -10.99
N PRO A 702 19.50 5.50 -11.22
CA PRO A 702 20.48 5.63 -10.15
C PRO A 702 20.04 6.67 -9.11
N TRP A 703 20.39 6.43 -7.85
CA TRP A 703 20.00 7.30 -6.73
C TRP A 703 21.01 8.45 -6.56
N TYR A 704 20.51 9.68 -6.63
CA TYR A 704 21.28 10.92 -6.43
C TYR A 704 20.69 11.76 -5.29
N ILE A 705 21.57 12.38 -4.49
CA ILE A 705 21.24 13.40 -3.49
C ILE A 705 22.07 14.64 -3.81
N ASN A 706 21.45 15.78 -4.12
CA ASN A 706 22.16 17.02 -4.53
C ASN A 706 23.32 16.73 -5.51
N ASP A 707 23.03 16.01 -6.60
CA ASP A 707 23.98 15.54 -7.64
C ASP A 707 25.07 14.54 -7.20
N PHE A 708 25.12 14.17 -5.92
CA PHE A 708 25.99 13.12 -5.40
C PHE A 708 25.36 11.72 -5.56
N LYS A 709 26.07 10.82 -6.25
CA LYS A 709 25.58 9.45 -6.53
C LYS A 709 25.68 8.57 -5.28
N CYS A 710 24.54 8.11 -4.77
CA CYS A 710 24.45 7.30 -3.55
C CYS A 710 24.39 5.79 -3.82
N ALA A 711 23.64 5.37 -4.84
CA ALA A 711 23.56 3.97 -5.26
C ALA A 711 23.33 3.84 -6.77
N ASN A 712 23.49 2.62 -7.28
CA ASN A 712 23.49 2.38 -8.72
C ASN A 712 22.09 2.29 -9.33
N ILE A 713 21.09 1.77 -8.63
CA ILE A 713 19.77 1.52 -9.21
C ILE A 713 18.68 1.48 -8.13
N GLN A 714 17.53 2.09 -8.44
CA GLN A 714 16.26 1.99 -7.74
C GLN A 714 15.14 2.03 -8.78
N GLU A 715 14.01 1.39 -8.49
CA GLU A 715 12.81 1.48 -9.31
C GLU A 715 11.97 2.68 -8.87
N ILE A 716 11.54 3.50 -9.82
CA ILE A 716 10.77 4.73 -9.52
C ILE A 716 9.39 4.76 -10.18
N ALA A 717 9.18 3.89 -11.17
CA ALA A 717 7.92 3.77 -11.88
C ALA A 717 7.73 2.34 -12.36
N ASN A 718 6.50 1.85 -12.26
CA ASN A 718 6.08 0.54 -12.75
C ASN A 718 4.60 0.61 -13.14
N GLN A 719 4.31 0.41 -14.42
CA GLN A 719 2.99 0.38 -15.01
C GLN A 719 2.70 -1.02 -15.53
N THR A 720 1.61 -1.61 -15.06
CA THR A 720 1.03 -2.81 -15.67
C THR A 720 0.46 -2.48 -17.05
N ILE A 721 0.66 -3.39 -18.00
CA ILE A 721 0.13 -3.29 -19.35
C ILE A 721 -0.86 -4.43 -19.56
N GLN A 722 -2.14 -4.08 -19.61
CA GLN A 722 -3.18 -5.04 -19.92
C GLN A 722 -3.12 -5.51 -21.38
N ALA A 723 -3.37 -6.78 -21.62
CA ALA A 723 -3.50 -7.34 -22.96
C ALA A 723 -4.68 -8.31 -23.05
N ARG A 724 -5.16 -8.53 -24.27
CA ARG A 724 -6.25 -9.46 -24.57
C ARG A 724 -5.77 -10.49 -25.58
N LYS A 725 -6.41 -11.64 -25.58
CA LYS A 725 -6.13 -12.69 -26.56
C LYS A 725 -6.31 -12.20 -27.98
N GLY A 726 -5.25 -12.29 -28.78
CA GLY A 726 -5.26 -11.91 -30.20
C GLY A 726 -5.23 -10.40 -30.46
N ASP A 727 -4.91 -9.56 -29.47
CA ASP A 727 -4.79 -8.11 -29.70
C ASP A 727 -3.48 -7.78 -30.43
N LEU A 728 -3.60 -7.39 -31.70
CA LEU A 728 -2.48 -7.06 -32.58
C LEU A 728 -2.31 -5.55 -32.80
N ARG A 729 -2.97 -4.70 -31.99
CA ARG A 729 -2.92 -3.25 -32.16
C ARG A 729 -1.70 -2.64 -31.48
N TRP A 730 -1.13 -1.61 -32.11
CA TRP A 730 -0.15 -0.75 -31.47
C TRP A 730 -0.84 0.18 -30.48
N LYS A 731 -0.27 0.27 -29.28
CA LYS A 731 -0.81 0.95 -28.11
C LYS A 731 0.27 1.80 -27.48
N THR A 732 0.02 3.09 -27.27
CA THR A 732 0.98 3.96 -26.59
C THR A 732 0.61 4.10 -25.13
N ILE A 733 1.49 3.64 -24.25
CA ILE A 733 1.36 3.81 -22.79
C ILE A 733 2.17 5.03 -22.33
N CYS A 734 1.82 5.57 -21.16
CA CYS A 734 2.49 6.72 -20.57
C CYS A 734 2.75 6.50 -19.08
N LEU A 735 4.04 6.52 -18.69
CA LEU A 735 4.46 6.40 -17.29
C LEU A 735 4.26 7.69 -16.49
N GLY A 736 3.68 8.74 -17.08
CA GLY A 736 3.53 10.06 -16.47
C GLY A 736 4.79 10.92 -16.58
N LYS A 737 4.84 11.99 -15.76
CA LYS A 737 5.94 12.95 -15.70
C LYS A 737 7.01 12.48 -14.72
N ARG A 738 8.19 12.18 -15.23
CA ARG A 738 9.30 11.60 -14.47
C ARG A 738 10.53 12.47 -14.57
N ARG A 739 11.21 12.63 -13.44
CA ARG A 739 12.57 13.15 -13.41
C ARG A 739 13.52 12.01 -13.71
N LEU A 740 14.26 12.12 -14.81
CA LEU A 740 15.24 11.13 -15.23
C LEU A 740 16.64 11.68 -14.97
N TYR A 741 17.40 11.03 -14.09
CA TYR A 741 18.83 11.30 -13.90
C TYR A 741 19.67 10.64 -15.00
N LYS A 742 20.94 11.04 -15.08
CA LYS A 742 21.93 10.33 -15.90
C LYS A 742 21.96 8.84 -15.58
N GLY A 743 21.99 8.02 -16.63
CA GLY A 743 21.96 6.56 -16.51
C GLY A 743 20.58 5.95 -16.19
N SER A 744 19.49 6.73 -16.18
CA SER A 744 18.14 6.18 -16.03
C SER A 744 17.76 5.34 -17.24
N ARG A 745 17.18 4.16 -16.97
CA ARG A 745 16.73 3.19 -17.96
C ARG A 745 15.21 3.09 -17.95
N VAL A 746 14.59 3.45 -19.08
CA VAL A 746 13.19 3.11 -19.37
C VAL A 746 13.17 1.69 -19.94
N TRP A 747 12.28 0.85 -19.45
CA TRP A 747 12.22 -0.57 -19.83
C TRP A 747 10.78 -1.05 -20.02
N VAL A 748 10.63 -2.12 -20.82
CA VAL A 748 9.43 -2.95 -20.95
C VAL A 748 9.84 -4.40 -20.72
N MET A 749 9.16 -5.10 -19.81
CA MET A 749 9.44 -6.48 -19.42
C MET A 749 8.19 -7.35 -19.46
N ASN A 750 8.38 -8.68 -19.47
CA ASN A 750 7.28 -9.64 -19.51
C ASN A 750 6.42 -9.59 -18.24
N GLY A 751 5.13 -9.86 -18.42
CA GLY A 751 4.23 -10.25 -17.35
C GLY A 751 4.61 -11.61 -16.76
N ILE A 752 4.15 -11.89 -15.55
CA ILE A 752 4.30 -13.23 -14.92
C ILE A 752 2.97 -13.81 -14.42
N LEU A 753 1.87 -13.06 -14.59
CA LEU A 753 0.56 -13.56 -14.19
C LEU A 753 0.07 -14.61 -15.17
N HIS A 754 0.20 -14.39 -16.48
CA HIS A 754 -0.15 -15.36 -17.51
C HIS A 754 0.90 -15.39 -18.61
N GLN A 755 0.91 -16.47 -19.38
CA GLN A 755 1.72 -16.55 -20.58
C GLN A 755 1.20 -15.54 -21.63
N THR A 756 2.12 -14.91 -22.34
CA THR A 756 1.83 -14.05 -23.49
C THR A 756 2.36 -14.68 -24.77
N ASP A 757 1.73 -14.35 -25.91
CA ASP A 757 2.20 -14.83 -27.21
C ASP A 757 3.51 -14.13 -27.60
N PHE A 758 3.58 -12.82 -27.34
CA PHE A 758 4.72 -11.95 -27.57
C PHE A 758 4.52 -10.58 -26.90
N CYS A 759 5.62 -9.87 -26.68
CA CYS A 759 5.61 -8.45 -26.37
C CYS A 759 6.49 -7.69 -27.37
N ASP A 760 5.86 -6.79 -28.15
CA ASP A 760 6.53 -5.94 -29.12
C ASP A 760 6.63 -4.51 -28.59
N VAL A 761 7.76 -3.85 -28.87
CA VAL A 761 7.99 -2.42 -28.60
C VAL A 761 8.45 -1.75 -29.89
N LYS A 762 7.65 -0.82 -30.41
CA LYS A 762 7.94 -0.05 -31.62
C LYS A 762 8.90 1.10 -31.34
N ASN A 763 8.65 1.85 -30.28
CA ASN A 763 9.49 2.97 -29.85
C ASN A 763 9.31 3.29 -28.36
N ILE A 764 10.28 4.03 -27.84
CA ILE A 764 10.19 4.78 -26.59
C ILE A 764 10.28 6.26 -26.95
N ALA A 765 9.46 7.11 -26.32
CA ALA A 765 9.49 8.55 -26.54
C ALA A 765 9.56 9.31 -25.21
N LEU A 766 10.45 10.30 -25.13
CA LEU A 766 10.51 11.26 -24.03
C LEU A 766 10.05 12.61 -24.56
N VAL A 767 9.05 13.20 -23.92
CA VAL A 767 8.42 14.46 -24.37
C VAL A 767 8.53 15.52 -23.28
N ASP A 768 8.98 16.71 -23.65
CA ASP A 768 9.09 17.86 -22.76
C ASP A 768 7.74 18.15 -22.06
N PRO A 769 7.71 18.31 -20.72
CA PRO A 769 6.53 18.76 -20.01
C PRO A 769 5.86 19.98 -20.61
N ALA A 770 6.60 20.92 -21.19
CA ALA A 770 6.03 22.09 -21.85
C ALA A 770 5.09 21.73 -23.02
N LEU A 771 5.28 20.62 -23.73
CA LEU A 771 4.38 20.21 -24.81
C LEU A 771 3.05 19.64 -24.30
N ILE A 772 3.02 19.12 -23.07
CA ILE A 772 1.86 18.42 -22.48
C ILE A 772 1.17 19.27 -21.42
N GLU A 773 1.92 20.13 -20.74
CA GLU A 773 1.42 21.00 -19.68
C GLU A 773 1.05 22.39 -20.17
N THR A 774 1.72 22.85 -21.24
CA THR A 774 1.48 24.14 -21.85
C THR A 774 1.22 23.96 -23.36
N ALA A 775 0.45 24.87 -23.96
CA ALA A 775 0.32 24.85 -25.42
C ALA A 775 1.60 25.45 -26.03
N VAL A 776 2.23 24.76 -26.97
CA VAL A 776 3.43 25.25 -27.65
C VAL A 776 3.07 25.65 -29.08
N ALA A 777 3.26 26.92 -29.39
CA ALA A 777 2.98 27.48 -30.71
C ALA A 777 3.86 26.85 -31.80
N ALA A 778 3.49 27.09 -33.05
CA ALA A 778 4.27 26.66 -34.20
C ALA A 778 5.63 27.37 -34.20
N ASP A 779 6.61 26.78 -34.88
CA ASP A 779 7.85 27.49 -35.17
C ASP A 779 7.52 28.77 -35.97
N PRO A 780 7.92 29.97 -35.51
CA PRO A 780 7.70 31.21 -36.25
C PRO A 780 8.34 31.20 -37.65
N ALA A 781 9.38 30.39 -37.86
CA ALA A 781 10.06 30.19 -39.13
C ALA A 781 9.47 29.07 -40.00
N ALA A 782 8.44 28.35 -39.53
CA ALA A 782 7.78 27.31 -40.33
C ALA A 782 7.02 27.93 -41.51
N PRO A 783 7.11 27.34 -42.72
CA PRO A 783 6.35 27.81 -43.86
C PRO A 783 4.84 27.75 -43.55
N LYS A 784 4.11 28.83 -43.86
CA LYS A 784 2.64 28.84 -43.81
C LYS A 784 2.10 27.71 -44.70
N GLY A 785 0.98 27.11 -44.30
CA GLY A 785 0.35 26.06 -45.08
C GLY A 785 0.03 26.53 -46.51
N LYS A 786 -0.11 25.58 -47.45
CA LYS A 786 -0.43 25.85 -48.86
C LYS A 786 -1.69 26.72 -49.08
N ASP A 787 -2.52 26.82 -48.05
CA ASP A 787 -3.82 27.49 -48.08
C ASP A 787 -3.79 28.86 -47.36
N GLY A 788 -2.62 29.34 -46.95
CA GLY A 788 -2.47 30.57 -46.16
C GLY A 788 -2.87 30.45 -44.68
N ALA A 789 -3.24 29.25 -44.23
CA ALA A 789 -3.55 28.94 -42.85
C ALA A 789 -2.32 29.16 -41.93
N PRO A 790 -2.52 29.63 -40.68
CA PRO A 790 -1.45 29.75 -39.69
C PRO A 790 -0.69 28.44 -39.54
N ALA A 791 0.63 28.51 -39.29
CA ALA A 791 1.39 27.32 -38.93
C ALA A 791 0.78 26.70 -37.67
N ARG A 792 0.52 25.40 -37.72
CA ARG A 792 -0.15 24.67 -36.64
C ARG A 792 0.79 24.52 -35.44
N GLY A 793 0.25 24.72 -34.23
CA GLY A 793 1.00 24.57 -32.98
C GLY A 793 1.63 23.19 -32.84
N ARG A 794 2.81 23.13 -32.19
CA ARG A 794 3.49 21.86 -31.84
C ARG A 794 2.66 21.04 -30.85
N SER A 795 1.88 21.71 -30.00
CA SER A 795 0.87 21.11 -29.14
C SER A 795 -0.30 22.06 -28.86
N ALA A 796 -1.44 21.51 -28.46
CA ALA A 796 -2.59 22.25 -27.96
C ALA A 796 -3.20 21.58 -26.71
N ILE A 797 -3.69 22.39 -25.78
CA ILE A 797 -4.28 21.94 -24.51
C ILE A 797 -5.73 22.41 -24.42
N VAL A 798 -6.65 21.46 -24.32
CA VAL A 798 -8.06 21.73 -24.06
C VAL A 798 -8.31 21.55 -22.56
N ALA A 799 -8.51 22.67 -21.88
CA ALA A 799 -8.83 22.70 -20.45
C ALA A 799 -10.28 22.27 -20.19
N CYS A 800 -10.54 21.81 -18.97
CA CYS A 800 -11.84 21.25 -18.60
C CYS A 800 -13.02 22.23 -18.65
N ASP A 801 -12.77 23.55 -18.61
CA ASP A 801 -13.80 24.58 -18.78
C ASP A 801 -14.39 24.63 -20.20
N LYS A 802 -13.71 24.02 -21.18
CA LYS A 802 -14.14 23.92 -22.58
C LYS A 802 -14.97 22.67 -22.88
N PHE A 803 -15.11 21.75 -21.93
CA PHE A 803 -15.86 20.52 -22.14
C PHE A 803 -17.37 20.79 -22.23
N ASP A 804 -18.06 19.88 -22.92
CA ASP A 804 -19.50 19.94 -23.11
C ASP A 804 -20.22 19.89 -21.75
N LYS A 805 -21.22 20.75 -21.55
CA LYS A 805 -21.95 20.85 -20.28
C LYS A 805 -23.04 19.78 -20.23
N ALA A 806 -23.10 19.04 -19.11
CA ALA A 806 -24.18 18.11 -18.79
C ALA A 806 -24.56 18.24 -17.30
N ARG A 807 -25.79 17.86 -16.93
CA ARG A 807 -26.31 17.97 -15.55
C ARG A 807 -25.43 17.28 -14.50
N ASN A 808 -24.83 16.14 -14.88
CA ASN A 808 -23.97 15.32 -14.03
C ASN A 808 -22.47 15.57 -14.23
N VAL A 809 -22.08 16.64 -14.94
CA VAL A 809 -20.67 17.06 -15.09
C VAL A 809 -20.45 18.37 -14.34
N ARG A 810 -19.49 18.39 -13.40
CA ARG A 810 -19.13 19.57 -12.61
C ARG A 810 -17.65 19.85 -12.68
N ILE A 811 -17.26 21.12 -12.83
CA ILE A 811 -15.85 21.54 -12.68
C ILE A 811 -15.52 21.61 -11.20
N GLN A 812 -14.44 20.95 -10.81
CA GLN A 812 -13.86 20.97 -9.46
C GLN A 812 -12.42 21.50 -9.51
N GLU A 813 -11.87 21.76 -8.32
CA GLU A 813 -10.52 22.27 -8.14
C GLU A 813 -9.76 21.36 -7.18
N ASP A 814 -8.53 21.02 -7.54
CA ASP A 814 -7.60 20.31 -6.67
C ASP A 814 -7.15 21.20 -5.51
N LYS A 815 -7.00 20.64 -4.31
CA LYS A 815 -6.75 21.41 -3.09
C LYS A 815 -5.28 21.78 -2.84
N ILE A 816 -4.33 21.15 -3.52
CA ILE A 816 -2.90 21.28 -3.23
C ILE A 816 -2.14 21.86 -4.42
N ASP A 817 -2.37 21.32 -5.62
CA ASP A 817 -1.77 21.79 -6.87
C ASP A 817 -2.66 22.82 -7.60
N ASN A 818 -3.90 23.06 -7.13
CA ASN A 818 -4.83 24.12 -7.58
C ASN A 818 -5.16 24.09 -9.09
N PHE A 819 -5.20 22.90 -9.70
CA PHE A 819 -5.69 22.76 -11.06
C PHE A 819 -7.19 22.41 -11.09
N LYS A 820 -7.86 22.77 -12.18
CA LYS A 820 -9.27 22.43 -12.41
C LYS A 820 -9.43 21.12 -13.18
N TYR A 821 -10.50 20.39 -12.89
CA TYR A 821 -10.88 19.18 -13.63
C TYR A 821 -12.40 19.06 -13.73
N ALA A 822 -12.89 18.38 -14.77
CA ALA A 822 -14.29 18.00 -14.87
C ALA A 822 -14.50 16.66 -14.17
N ARG A 823 -15.50 16.59 -13.28
CA ARG A 823 -15.98 15.38 -12.63
C ARG A 823 -17.32 14.98 -13.19
N LEU A 824 -17.44 13.73 -13.62
CA LEU A 824 -18.68 13.03 -13.91
C LEU A 824 -19.03 12.13 -12.71
N ALA A 825 -20.18 12.39 -12.10
CA ALA A 825 -20.72 11.59 -10.99
C ALA A 825 -22.25 11.76 -10.90
N SER A 826 -22.90 10.95 -10.07
CA SER A 826 -24.36 10.99 -9.86
C SER A 826 -24.78 12.16 -8.95
N PHE A 827 -24.59 13.39 -9.42
CA PHE A 827 -24.99 14.61 -8.69
C PHE A 827 -26.50 14.86 -8.72
N ASP A 828 -27.15 14.44 -9.80
CA ASP A 828 -28.57 14.58 -10.08
C ASP A 828 -29.13 13.23 -10.51
N THR A 829 -29.83 12.58 -9.59
CA THR A 829 -30.38 11.22 -9.77
C THR A 829 -31.47 11.15 -10.84
N ASN A 830 -32.00 12.29 -11.30
CA ASN A 830 -32.99 12.39 -12.38
C ASN A 830 -32.35 12.66 -13.75
N ALA A 831 -31.02 12.68 -13.83
CA ALA A 831 -30.29 12.83 -15.07
C ALA A 831 -29.38 11.61 -15.29
N PRO A 832 -29.18 11.16 -16.53
CA PRO A 832 -28.24 10.10 -16.83
C PRO A 832 -26.78 10.55 -16.61
N VAL A 833 -25.93 9.61 -16.19
CA VAL A 833 -24.47 9.79 -16.09
C VAL A 833 -23.87 9.27 -17.40
N HIS A 834 -23.89 10.09 -18.45
CA HIS A 834 -23.47 9.67 -19.81
C HIS A 834 -21.96 9.75 -20.01
N SER A 835 -21.40 10.96 -20.06
CA SER A 835 -20.01 11.15 -20.49
C SER A 835 -19.48 12.53 -20.11
N ILE A 836 -18.16 12.65 -20.03
CA ILE A 836 -17.46 13.92 -20.28
C ILE A 836 -17.08 13.93 -21.76
N SER A 837 -17.31 15.02 -22.47
CA SER A 837 -16.92 15.12 -23.86
C SER A 837 -16.45 16.51 -24.24
N TRP A 838 -15.73 16.59 -25.35
CA TRP A 838 -15.36 17.83 -25.99
C TRP A 838 -15.55 17.70 -27.49
N THR A 839 -16.16 18.72 -28.09
CA THR A 839 -16.36 18.82 -29.54
C THR A 839 -15.23 19.62 -30.17
N VAL A 840 -14.60 19.05 -31.20
CA VAL A 840 -13.47 19.64 -31.92
C VAL A 840 -13.89 20.96 -32.57
N THR A 841 -13.12 22.01 -32.29
CA THR A 841 -13.32 23.34 -32.88
C THR A 841 -12.57 23.48 -34.21
N PRO A 842 -13.00 24.38 -35.12
CA PRO A 842 -12.32 24.60 -36.41
C PRO A 842 -10.81 24.90 -36.28
N GLU A 843 -10.40 25.60 -35.23
CA GLU A 843 -9.01 26.01 -35.00
C GLU A 843 -8.10 24.84 -34.63
N LEU A 844 -8.67 23.78 -34.05
CA LEU A 844 -7.95 22.58 -33.62
C LEU A 844 -8.20 21.39 -34.56
N ALA A 845 -8.80 21.61 -35.72
CA ALA A 845 -8.99 20.56 -36.71
C ALA A 845 -7.66 20.08 -37.31
N GLY A 846 -7.56 18.77 -37.59
CA GLY A 846 -6.41 18.13 -38.22
C GLY A 846 -5.97 16.82 -37.56
N GLU A 847 -4.83 16.28 -37.99
CA GLU A 847 -4.24 15.04 -37.47
C GLU A 847 -3.51 15.26 -36.14
N TRP A 848 -3.94 14.67 -35.03
CA TRP A 848 -3.29 14.81 -33.73
C TRP A 848 -3.03 13.45 -33.09
N ASP A 849 -1.96 13.34 -32.30
CA ASP A 849 -1.88 12.29 -31.29
C ASP A 849 -2.61 12.80 -30.04
N VAL A 850 -3.65 12.06 -29.63
CA VAL A 850 -4.62 12.52 -28.63
C VAL A 850 -4.36 11.87 -27.28
N LEU A 851 -4.16 12.69 -26.25
CA LEU A 851 -3.80 12.26 -24.91
C LEU A 851 -4.78 12.86 -23.89
N LEU A 852 -5.25 12.04 -22.94
CA LEU A 852 -6.20 12.42 -21.90
C LEU A 852 -5.54 12.30 -20.53
N ASP A 853 -5.64 13.36 -19.71
CA ASP A 853 -5.21 13.39 -18.30
C ASP A 853 -6.42 13.10 -17.40
N ILE A 854 -6.53 11.88 -16.91
CA ILE A 854 -7.77 11.32 -16.34
C ILE A 854 -7.53 10.52 -15.07
N ARG A 855 -8.60 10.28 -14.32
CA ARG A 855 -8.69 9.23 -13.30
C ARG A 855 -10.12 8.70 -13.20
N SER A 856 -10.27 7.49 -12.70
CA SER A 856 -11.57 6.90 -12.38
C SER A 856 -11.54 6.30 -10.99
N GLY A 857 -12.43 6.77 -10.11
CA GLY A 857 -12.64 6.19 -8.80
C GLY A 857 -13.53 4.95 -8.94
N ALA A 858 -12.94 3.82 -9.32
CA ALA A 858 -13.68 2.59 -9.52
C ALA A 858 -14.37 2.11 -8.23
N SER A 859 -15.44 1.34 -8.36
CA SER A 859 -16.16 0.75 -7.23
C SER A 859 -15.59 -0.60 -6.78
N VAL A 860 -14.67 -1.17 -7.57
CA VAL A 860 -13.97 -2.44 -7.27
C VAL A 860 -12.45 -2.27 -7.43
N ALA A 861 -11.69 -3.21 -6.90
CA ALA A 861 -10.23 -3.22 -7.01
C ALA A 861 -9.78 -3.62 -8.43
N LEU A 862 -8.75 -2.94 -8.96
CA LEU A 862 -8.10 -3.25 -10.25
C LEU A 862 -9.08 -3.40 -11.43
N ASP A 863 -10.10 -2.55 -11.49
CA ASP A 863 -11.05 -2.54 -12.59
C ASP A 863 -10.36 -2.14 -13.90
N GLN A 864 -10.23 -3.10 -14.81
CA GLN A 864 -9.58 -2.89 -16.11
C GLN A 864 -10.40 -2.04 -17.08
N ASN A 865 -11.69 -1.80 -16.79
CA ASN A 865 -12.62 -1.09 -17.66
C ASN A 865 -13.46 -0.05 -16.87
N ALA A 866 -12.86 0.57 -15.86
CA ALA A 866 -13.52 1.56 -15.00
C ALA A 866 -14.10 2.76 -15.78
N ALA A 867 -13.50 3.10 -16.92
CA ALA A 867 -14.05 4.04 -17.88
C ALA A 867 -13.63 3.66 -19.31
N LEU A 868 -14.22 4.31 -20.31
CA LEU A 868 -13.92 4.11 -21.72
C LEU A 868 -13.70 5.46 -22.39
N ALA A 869 -12.55 5.62 -23.06
CA ALA A 869 -12.22 6.84 -23.79
C ALA A 869 -12.12 6.56 -25.30
N TYR A 870 -12.67 7.44 -26.15
CA TYR A 870 -12.66 7.26 -27.60
C TYR A 870 -12.94 8.55 -28.39
N VAL A 871 -12.77 8.47 -29.71
CA VAL A 871 -13.08 9.54 -30.68
C VAL A 871 -14.26 9.10 -31.57
N THR A 872 -15.27 9.95 -31.76
CA THR A 872 -16.48 9.67 -32.57
C THR A 872 -16.87 10.86 -33.47
N ASP A 873 -17.56 10.60 -34.59
CA ASP A 873 -17.97 11.62 -35.56
C ASP A 873 -19.23 12.41 -35.16
N GLY A 874 -19.93 11.98 -34.10
CA GLY A 874 -21.07 12.69 -33.50
C GLY A 874 -22.36 12.72 -34.33
N ALA A 875 -22.39 12.20 -35.56
CA ALA A 875 -23.52 12.39 -36.49
C ALA A 875 -24.56 11.25 -36.47
N ASN A 876 -24.22 10.05 -36.00
CA ASN A 876 -25.16 8.92 -35.92
C ASN A 876 -24.86 8.04 -34.70
N GLY A 877 -25.67 8.18 -33.65
CA GLY A 877 -25.57 7.33 -32.47
C GLY A 877 -25.65 5.84 -32.79
N ALA A 878 -24.76 5.07 -32.17
CA ALA A 878 -24.77 3.62 -31.99
C ALA A 878 -24.63 2.70 -33.22
N GLU A 879 -25.22 2.98 -34.39
CA GLU A 879 -25.27 1.99 -35.49
C GLU A 879 -24.05 1.97 -36.43
N ARG A 880 -23.24 3.04 -36.50
CA ARG A 880 -21.93 3.02 -37.19
C ARG A 880 -20.75 2.75 -36.27
N ASP A 881 -20.90 2.92 -34.96
CA ASP A 881 -19.84 2.69 -33.97
C ASP A 881 -19.56 1.21 -33.69
N ALA A 882 -20.47 0.31 -34.13
CA ALA A 882 -20.22 -1.13 -34.18
C ALA A 882 -19.06 -1.53 -35.13
N LEU A 883 -18.55 -0.59 -35.94
CA LEU A 883 -17.48 -0.83 -36.92
C LEU A 883 -16.06 -0.45 -36.45
N ARG A 884 -15.79 -0.06 -35.19
CA ARG A 884 -14.42 0.14 -34.66
C ARG A 884 -14.29 -0.13 -33.15
N GLU A 885 -14.26 -1.40 -32.73
CA GLU A 885 -13.72 -1.76 -31.40
C GLU A 885 -12.27 -1.25 -31.20
N ASP A 886 -11.59 -0.99 -32.32
CA ASP A 886 -10.21 -0.54 -32.47
C ASP A 886 -9.94 0.83 -31.83
N ASN A 887 -10.96 1.72 -31.80
CA ASN A 887 -10.84 3.13 -31.39
C ASN A 887 -11.24 3.40 -29.93
N ARG A 888 -11.55 2.36 -29.17
CA ARG A 888 -11.97 2.45 -27.77
C ARG A 888 -10.83 2.06 -26.84
N TRP A 889 -10.49 2.96 -25.92
CA TRP A 889 -9.44 2.73 -24.94
C TRP A 889 -10.03 2.50 -23.54
N PRO A 890 -9.84 1.31 -22.95
CA PRO A 890 -10.25 1.06 -21.59
C PRO A 890 -9.37 1.85 -20.62
N VAL A 891 -10.00 2.54 -19.69
CA VAL A 891 -9.34 3.27 -18.60
C VAL A 891 -9.39 2.39 -17.38
N THR A 892 -8.22 2.05 -16.84
CA THR A 892 -8.13 1.29 -15.59
C THR A 892 -8.43 2.20 -14.40
N GLY A 893 -9.01 1.64 -13.36
CA GLY A 893 -9.27 2.35 -12.10
C GLY A 893 -9.31 1.38 -10.95
N SER A 894 -9.32 1.89 -9.73
CA SER A 894 -9.42 1.00 -8.58
C SER A 894 -10.00 1.72 -7.37
N VAL A 895 -10.82 1.01 -6.60
CA VAL A 895 -11.28 1.49 -5.30
C VAL A 895 -10.07 1.77 -4.39
N GLY A 896 -10.00 2.98 -3.83
CA GLY A 896 -8.90 3.44 -2.96
C GLY A 896 -7.60 3.85 -3.67
N ASP A 897 -7.53 3.72 -5.01
CA ASP A 897 -6.45 4.29 -5.81
C ASP A 897 -7.03 5.22 -6.90
N GLU A 898 -7.16 6.48 -6.50
CA GLU A 898 -7.73 7.58 -7.27
C GLU A 898 -6.65 8.41 -7.98
N SER A 899 -5.53 7.76 -8.32
CA SER A 899 -4.38 8.45 -8.89
C SER A 899 -4.63 8.92 -10.33
N TRP A 900 -4.07 10.09 -10.67
CA TRP A 900 -4.09 10.60 -12.05
C TRP A 900 -3.19 9.77 -12.98
N GLN A 901 -3.66 9.59 -14.22
CA GLN A 901 -2.95 8.85 -15.26
C GLN A 901 -3.21 9.44 -16.65
N PHE A 902 -2.37 9.03 -17.59
CA PHE A 902 -2.49 9.43 -18.98
C PHE A 902 -2.94 8.27 -19.86
N VAL A 903 -3.99 8.52 -20.65
CA VAL A 903 -4.48 7.60 -21.69
C VAL A 903 -4.26 8.20 -23.06
N ASN A 904 -3.57 7.48 -23.94
CA ASN A 904 -3.31 7.89 -25.30
C ASN A 904 -4.28 7.17 -26.25
N LEU A 905 -5.12 7.92 -26.95
CA LEU A 905 -6.08 7.40 -27.94
C LEU A 905 -5.44 7.14 -29.31
N GLY A 906 -4.14 7.38 -29.44
CA GLY A 906 -3.39 7.28 -30.67
C GLY A 906 -3.61 8.46 -31.60
N ARG A 907 -3.25 8.25 -32.86
CA ARG A 907 -3.41 9.23 -33.93
C ARG A 907 -4.87 9.29 -34.38
N ALA A 908 -5.44 10.50 -34.40
CA ALA A 908 -6.80 10.74 -34.83
C ALA A 908 -6.90 11.93 -35.79
N SER A 909 -7.73 11.77 -36.82
CA SER A 909 -8.19 12.86 -37.69
C SER A 909 -9.34 13.59 -37.02
N LEU A 910 -9.10 14.81 -36.57
CA LEU A 910 -10.10 15.61 -35.87
C LEU A 910 -10.71 16.63 -36.83
N ALA A 911 -11.85 16.32 -37.45
CA ALA A 911 -12.63 17.29 -38.21
C ALA A 911 -13.55 18.10 -37.28
N PRO A 912 -13.98 19.34 -37.66
CA PRO A 912 -14.98 20.07 -36.88
C PRO A 912 -16.24 19.23 -36.68
N GLY A 913 -16.71 19.12 -35.43
CA GLY A 913 -17.87 18.29 -35.06
C GLY A 913 -17.52 16.88 -34.56
N VAL A 914 -16.30 16.39 -34.80
CA VAL A 914 -15.78 15.19 -34.13
C VAL A 914 -15.74 15.43 -32.61
N ARG A 915 -16.02 14.39 -31.82
CA ARG A 915 -16.03 14.45 -30.36
C ARG A 915 -15.00 13.49 -29.77
N ILE A 916 -14.31 13.97 -28.73
CA ILE A 916 -13.55 13.12 -27.80
C ILE A 916 -14.45 12.86 -26.61
N VAL A 917 -14.62 11.60 -26.24
CA VAL A 917 -15.60 11.16 -25.23
C VAL A 917 -14.90 10.30 -24.18
N LEU A 918 -15.26 10.53 -22.91
CA LEU A 918 -14.92 9.69 -21.77
C LEU A 918 -16.22 9.28 -21.07
N GLU A 919 -16.55 7.99 -21.13
CA GLU A 919 -17.74 7.39 -20.54
C GLU A 919 -17.37 6.54 -19.33
N PRO A 920 -18.21 6.48 -18.29
CA PRO A 920 -18.00 5.55 -17.18
C PRO A 920 -18.17 4.10 -17.67
N GLY A 921 -17.50 3.15 -17.03
CA GLY A 921 -17.68 1.73 -17.31
C GLY A 921 -19.14 1.30 -17.14
N THR A 922 -19.67 0.51 -18.06
CA THR A 922 -21.08 0.09 -18.11
C THR A 922 -21.35 -1.30 -17.54
N ALA A 923 -20.35 -1.94 -16.92
CA ALA A 923 -20.54 -3.23 -16.27
C ALA A 923 -21.58 -3.10 -15.14
N THR A 924 -22.68 -3.86 -15.23
CA THR A 924 -23.92 -3.68 -14.44
C THR A 924 -23.76 -3.80 -12.93
N ASN A 925 -22.62 -4.29 -12.44
CA ASN A 925 -22.35 -4.49 -11.01
C ASN A 925 -21.24 -3.57 -10.45
N ALA A 926 -20.64 -2.69 -11.26
CA ALA A 926 -19.45 -1.92 -10.88
C ALA A 926 -19.40 -0.55 -11.57
N ILE A 927 -20.47 0.25 -11.48
CA ILE A 927 -20.43 1.64 -11.95
C ILE A 927 -19.36 2.39 -11.11
N PRO A 928 -18.44 3.15 -11.72
CA PRO A 928 -17.44 3.91 -10.98
C PRO A 928 -18.11 4.99 -10.11
N ASN A 929 -17.52 5.28 -8.95
CA ASN A 929 -18.00 6.33 -8.05
C ASN A 929 -17.92 7.71 -8.72
N PHE A 930 -16.86 7.93 -9.49
CA PHE A 930 -16.69 9.11 -10.34
C PHE A 930 -15.70 8.82 -11.48
N THR A 931 -15.76 9.64 -12.51
CA THR A 931 -14.75 9.72 -13.57
C THR A 931 -14.35 11.17 -13.76
N ASP A 932 -13.05 11.46 -13.70
CA ASP A 932 -12.51 12.81 -13.81
C ASP A 932 -11.64 12.97 -15.07
N LEU A 933 -11.77 14.11 -15.76
CA LEU A 933 -10.92 14.52 -16.87
C LEU A 933 -10.38 15.92 -16.59
N ARG A 934 -9.05 16.04 -16.48
CA ARG A 934 -8.38 17.32 -16.23
C ARG A 934 -8.20 18.12 -17.50
N ARG A 935 -7.70 17.48 -18.56
CA ARG A 935 -7.40 18.11 -19.86
C ARG A 935 -7.30 17.08 -20.97
N ILE A 936 -7.52 17.55 -22.20
CA ILE A 936 -7.15 16.85 -23.44
C ILE A 936 -5.91 17.54 -24.01
N VAL A 937 -4.91 16.75 -24.38
CA VAL A 937 -3.65 17.20 -24.96
C VAL A 937 -3.59 16.69 -26.39
N LEU A 938 -3.33 17.60 -27.32
CA LEU A 938 -3.19 17.32 -28.73
C LEU A 938 -1.72 17.58 -29.11
N LEU A 939 -1.03 16.53 -29.55
CA LEU A 939 0.40 16.60 -29.91
C LEU A 939 0.56 16.45 -31.42
N ASP A 940 1.35 17.33 -32.05
CA ASP A 940 1.62 17.24 -33.49
C ASP A 940 2.43 15.97 -33.79
N PRO A 941 1.85 14.99 -34.51
CA PRO A 941 2.52 13.71 -34.77
C PRO A 941 3.81 13.86 -35.60
N ALA A 942 3.90 14.91 -36.43
CA ALA A 942 5.09 15.19 -37.22
C ALA A 942 6.25 15.69 -36.34
N TYR A 943 5.93 16.49 -35.31
CA TYR A 943 6.90 17.01 -34.37
C TYR A 943 7.36 15.92 -33.39
N ILE A 944 6.44 15.20 -32.74
CA ILE A 944 6.78 14.20 -31.72
C ILE A 944 7.33 12.88 -32.30
N GLY A 945 7.12 12.63 -33.60
CA GLY A 945 7.63 11.43 -34.26
C GLY A 945 9.15 11.37 -34.42
N LYS A 946 9.88 12.46 -34.13
CA LYS A 946 11.32 12.60 -34.32
C LYS A 946 11.96 13.25 -33.10
N THR A 947 13.26 13.03 -32.90
CA THR A 947 14.02 13.79 -31.90
C THR A 947 14.07 15.27 -32.31
N GLN A 948 13.73 16.16 -31.38
CA GLN A 948 13.67 17.60 -31.58
C GLN A 948 14.62 18.30 -30.59
N PRO A 949 15.30 19.39 -31.00
CA PRO A 949 16.11 20.20 -30.08
C PRO A 949 15.24 20.81 -28.98
N ALA A 950 15.86 21.22 -27.88
CA ALA A 950 15.19 21.90 -26.78
C ALA A 950 14.32 23.08 -27.26
N LEU A 951 13.19 23.28 -26.59
CA LEU A 951 12.37 24.46 -26.83
C LEU A 951 13.15 25.71 -26.41
N PRO A 952 12.92 26.87 -27.08
CA PRO A 952 13.45 28.15 -26.61
C PRO A 952 13.03 28.40 -25.16
N GLU A 953 13.96 28.90 -24.35
CA GLU A 953 13.70 29.30 -22.95
C GLU A 953 12.74 30.50 -22.84
#